data_AF-A0A927TDH9-F1
#
_entry.id   AF-A0A927TDH9-F1
#
_cell.length_a   1.000
_cell.length_b   1.000
_cell.length_c   1.000
_cell.angle_alpha   90.00
_cell.angle_beta   90.00
_cell.angle_gamma   90.00
#
_symmetry.space_group_name_H-M   'P 1'
#
loop_
_entity.id
_entity.type
_entity.pdbx_description
1 polymer ?
#
loop_
_entity_poly.entity_id
_entity_poly.type
_entity_poly.pdbx_seq_one_letter_code
_entity_poly.pdbx_strand_id
1 'polypeptide(L)'
;MRCLNCGTDNPEESKFCANCGQTLIESTQEAQIDDVESAEENPDCGNKGKRALVIALASIIIVLFVAFMVDVSLANKFRKSIEVYQQQMDSFQSTGKYSTKYGEILDNANDARKHMAFWKYDEINQEMDESVSRVKKLNETIGEYEKSFHLIADDLDTGVYVLGDLEESLASEKESFSEALNAFDEDACEKCLEEYQADYDKLIENNKQIEESCRALIADAQSKLAGYSDFTSCESYLINTYVNDAKTILDSHNYVEINTAYNLVTDVLSRFQNNNTASYYLNHYVQADVSQGNLVKLYFDSAGSDSYPFALENFVVYEQNGNVWDPCKTVDISTIEGTMTIDIVADVSTSMTYDFNDMQNALSGFVNYTDSDTKLGLSVISSIYERKLGFTQDKNVIKDGIWNLECYGCTSLYQSLYSSVVYTASSEGARCVVAYTDGLNEPYGTGYDYDADDVIQVANYYQVPVYIIGLGNGVDSPTLRNIAQATGGEYYSASSAYNLQDLYTDIYAKQGKMYQLTYETTRPNTQDRNVYVMYNDGNFSIHCEQLLNAEALQAAYELNQFESGDYTAYYMDNKYLSSDNLSYLGDDLEAVQTVINIYYAKNGYKFGDGENGQKQLNKMLSLGVISSNGTLDGDTVSQLIRQNPILWQNFSALYNYRYELIYSVAYGYYTANPGITYEELRKAVMDYYNESNEKRFDPVVQAAWNALLKG
;
A
#
# COMPACT_ATOMS: atom_id res chain seq x y z
N MET A 1 -66.73 -45.24 -5.85
CA MET A 1 -67.56 -44.44 -4.91
C MET A 1 -66.84 -43.15 -4.54
N ARG A 2 -67.52 -42.01 -4.61
CA ARG A 2 -66.95 -40.70 -4.27
C ARG A 2 -67.19 -40.37 -2.80
N CYS A 3 -66.17 -39.94 -2.07
CA CYS A 3 -66.32 -39.60 -0.65
C CYS A 3 -67.13 -38.31 -0.49
N LEU A 4 -68.26 -38.38 0.23
CA LEU A 4 -69.14 -37.23 0.46
C LEU A 4 -68.52 -36.15 1.36
N ASN A 5 -67.42 -36.44 2.07
CA ASN A 5 -66.73 -35.47 2.92
C ASN A 5 -65.62 -34.69 2.15
N CYS A 6 -64.70 -35.40 1.49
CA CYS A 6 -63.54 -34.77 0.81
C CYS A 6 -63.58 -34.83 -0.72
N GLY A 7 -64.65 -35.35 -1.33
CA GLY A 7 -64.84 -35.39 -2.78
C GLY A 7 -63.91 -36.33 -3.55
N THR A 8 -63.06 -37.13 -2.87
CA THR A 8 -62.12 -38.06 -3.52
C THR A 8 -62.82 -39.32 -4.03
N ASP A 9 -62.52 -39.74 -5.25
CA ASP A 9 -63.00 -41.00 -5.83
C ASP A 9 -62.19 -42.20 -5.32
N ASN A 10 -62.90 -43.25 -4.89
CA ASN A 10 -62.35 -44.48 -4.34
C ASN A 10 -62.86 -45.71 -5.13
N PRO A 11 -62.08 -46.81 -5.25
CA PRO A 11 -62.54 -48.06 -5.85
C PRO A 11 -63.82 -48.59 -5.19
N GLU A 12 -64.69 -49.27 -5.94
CA GLU A 12 -66.04 -49.65 -5.47
C GLU A 12 -66.05 -50.64 -4.29
N GLU A 13 -65.00 -51.45 -4.14
CA GLU A 13 -64.79 -52.37 -3.02
C GLU A 13 -64.43 -51.67 -1.68
N SER A 14 -64.18 -50.35 -1.71
CA SER A 14 -63.54 -49.63 -0.59
C SER A 14 -64.51 -49.29 0.54
N LYS A 15 -64.28 -49.87 1.73
CA LYS A 15 -65.11 -49.60 2.92
C LYS A 15 -64.86 -48.23 3.56
N PHE A 16 -63.68 -47.65 3.34
CA PHE A 16 -63.24 -46.36 3.87
C PHE A 16 -62.53 -45.56 2.77
N CYS A 17 -62.58 -44.23 2.85
CA CYS A 17 -61.92 -43.33 1.92
C CYS A 17 -60.39 -43.34 2.13
N ALA A 18 -59.62 -43.56 1.07
CA ALA A 18 -58.16 -43.62 1.12
C ALA A 18 -57.50 -42.29 1.53
N ASN A 19 -58.15 -41.15 1.27
CA ASN A 19 -57.63 -39.82 1.56
C ASN A 19 -57.93 -39.33 3.01
N CYS A 20 -59.18 -39.48 3.49
CA CYS A 20 -59.62 -38.96 4.80
C CYS A 20 -60.07 -40.03 5.82
N GLY A 21 -59.99 -41.32 5.48
CA GLY A 21 -60.31 -42.44 6.37
C GLY A 21 -61.79 -42.70 6.65
N GLN A 22 -62.73 -41.90 6.11
CA GLN A 22 -64.15 -42.00 6.45
C GLN A 22 -64.90 -43.13 5.71
N THR A 23 -65.85 -43.80 6.37
CA THR A 23 -66.66 -44.90 5.82
C THR A 23 -67.52 -44.49 4.62
N LEU A 24 -67.66 -45.39 3.64
CA LEU A 24 -68.30 -45.14 2.33
C LEU A 24 -69.57 -45.98 2.07
N ILE A 25 -70.34 -46.38 3.08
CA ILE A 25 -71.50 -47.29 2.93
C ILE A 25 -72.84 -46.55 3.05
N GLU A 26 -73.76 -46.83 2.14
CA GLU A 26 -75.11 -46.28 2.04
C GLU A 26 -76.17 -47.39 2.26
N SER A 27 -77.39 -47.04 2.67
CA SER A 27 -78.49 -47.98 2.93
C SER A 27 -79.60 -47.87 1.88
N THR A 28 -80.06 -48.99 1.33
CA THR A 28 -81.19 -49.03 0.37
C THR A 28 -82.30 -49.97 0.82
N GLN A 29 -83.58 -49.59 0.58
CA GLN A 29 -84.41 -50.29 -0.41
C GLN A 29 -85.82 -49.68 -0.65
N GLU A 30 -86.24 -49.84 -1.91
CA GLU A 30 -87.53 -49.54 -2.54
C GLU A 30 -87.83 -50.68 -3.55
N ALA A 31 -89.05 -50.98 -4.03
CA ALA A 31 -90.44 -50.68 -3.60
C ALA A 31 -91.38 -51.59 -4.45
N GLN A 32 -92.52 -51.07 -4.92
CA GLN A 32 -93.37 -51.59 -6.02
C GLN A 32 -94.31 -52.81 -5.69
N ILE A 33 -95.66 -52.74 -5.82
CA ILE A 33 -96.60 -52.51 -6.98
C ILE A 33 -96.90 -53.86 -7.71
N ASP A 34 -98.16 -54.33 -7.93
CA ASP A 34 -99.50 -53.86 -7.49
C ASP A 34 -100.62 -54.94 -7.71
N ASP A 35 -101.90 -54.53 -7.54
CA ASP A 35 -103.14 -54.97 -8.23
C ASP A 35 -104.11 -56.08 -7.67
N VAL A 36 -105.37 -55.61 -7.46
CA VAL A 36 -106.69 -56.16 -7.90
C VAL A 36 -107.57 -57.12 -7.04
N GLU A 37 -108.85 -56.72 -6.99
CA GLU A 37 -110.15 -57.43 -6.79
C GLU A 37 -110.86 -57.61 -5.42
N SER A 38 -111.98 -56.85 -5.31
CA SER A 38 -113.34 -57.21 -4.81
C SER A 38 -113.56 -57.98 -3.50
N ALA A 39 -114.39 -57.41 -2.61
CA ALA A 39 -115.76 -57.92 -2.34
C ALA A 39 -116.56 -57.03 -1.35
N GLU A 40 -117.88 -57.12 -1.48
CA GLU A 40 -118.97 -56.28 -0.97
C GLU A 40 -119.36 -56.37 0.53
N GLU A 41 -120.10 -55.34 0.95
CA GLU A 41 -121.19 -55.27 1.96
C GLU A 41 -120.95 -55.56 3.48
N ASN A 42 -121.19 -54.64 4.43
CA ASN A 42 -122.45 -54.02 4.98
C ASN A 42 -123.01 -54.80 6.22
N PRO A 43 -123.94 -54.28 7.06
CA PRO A 43 -124.12 -52.94 7.66
C PRO A 43 -124.20 -52.94 9.22
N ASP A 44 -124.28 -51.73 9.83
CA ASP A 44 -125.44 -51.24 10.62
C ASP A 44 -125.21 -50.55 12.00
N CYS A 45 -126.07 -49.54 12.21
CA CYS A 45 -126.58 -48.90 13.44
C CYS A 45 -125.66 -48.43 14.60
N GLY A 46 -125.46 -47.11 14.62
CA GLY A 46 -126.25 -46.26 15.54
C GLY A 46 -125.63 -45.87 16.90
N ASN A 47 -125.36 -44.57 17.11
CA ASN A 47 -126.35 -43.63 17.66
C ASN A 47 -125.79 -42.17 17.64
N LYS A 48 -126.67 -41.16 17.58
CA LYS A 48 -126.30 -39.73 17.47
C LYS A 48 -126.26 -39.03 18.84
N GLY A 49 -125.26 -38.19 19.07
CA GLY A 49 -125.32 -37.13 20.10
C GLY A 49 -123.97 -36.66 20.66
N LYS A 50 -123.72 -35.34 20.60
CA LYS A 50 -122.65 -34.60 21.34
C LYS A 50 -121.16 -34.89 20.98
N ARG A 51 -120.77 -34.88 19.69
CA ARG A 51 -119.33 -34.80 19.30
C ARG A 51 -118.91 -33.69 18.33
N ALA A 52 -119.83 -32.85 17.85
CA ALA A 52 -119.52 -31.76 16.91
C ALA A 52 -118.65 -30.62 17.51
N LEU A 53 -118.75 -30.37 18.83
CA LEU A 53 -117.96 -29.31 19.48
C LEU A 53 -116.49 -29.73 19.73
N VAL A 54 -116.26 -31.01 20.02
CA VAL A 54 -114.93 -31.54 20.39
C VAL A 54 -114.02 -31.64 19.16
N ILE A 55 -114.56 -31.99 17.99
CA ILE A 55 -113.77 -32.09 16.76
C ILE A 55 -113.37 -30.70 16.25
N ALA A 56 -114.26 -29.69 16.29
CA ALA A 56 -113.91 -28.33 15.91
C ALA A 56 -112.83 -27.72 16.84
N LEU A 57 -112.94 -27.94 18.16
CA LEU A 57 -111.91 -27.53 19.12
C LEU A 57 -110.60 -28.32 18.92
N ALA A 58 -110.66 -29.63 18.64
CA ALA A 58 -109.47 -30.43 18.35
C ALA A 58 -108.77 -29.99 17.06
N SER A 59 -109.50 -29.67 15.98
CA SER A 59 -108.92 -29.13 14.74
C SER A 59 -108.27 -27.76 14.96
N ILE A 60 -108.89 -26.88 15.75
CA ILE A 60 -108.31 -25.58 16.10
C ILE A 60 -107.07 -25.77 16.98
N ILE A 61 -107.10 -26.68 17.95
CA ILE A 61 -105.94 -27.01 18.79
C ILE A 61 -104.83 -27.64 17.95
N ILE A 62 -105.13 -28.51 16.98
CA ILE A 62 -104.13 -29.09 16.07
C ILE A 62 -103.53 -28.02 15.15
N VAL A 63 -104.33 -27.10 14.60
CA VAL A 63 -103.82 -25.99 13.77
C VAL A 63 -102.97 -25.03 14.62
N LEU A 64 -103.39 -24.70 15.85
CA LEU A 64 -102.59 -23.89 16.79
C LEU A 64 -101.33 -24.62 17.27
N PHE A 65 -101.37 -25.95 17.42
CA PHE A 65 -100.21 -26.76 17.81
C PHE A 65 -99.23 -26.95 16.66
N VAL A 66 -99.72 -27.08 15.42
CA VAL A 66 -98.90 -27.08 14.20
C VAL A 66 -98.30 -25.70 13.95
N ALA A 67 -99.07 -24.61 14.13
CA ALA A 67 -98.53 -23.25 14.11
C ALA A 67 -97.44 -23.07 15.17
N PHE A 68 -97.72 -23.44 16.43
CA PHE A 68 -96.73 -23.43 17.51
C PHE A 68 -95.48 -24.27 17.22
N MET A 69 -95.61 -25.44 16.59
CA MET A 69 -94.49 -26.27 16.16
C MET A 69 -93.68 -25.64 15.02
N VAL A 70 -94.33 -24.93 14.09
CA VAL A 70 -93.69 -24.15 13.04
C VAL A 70 -92.96 -22.93 13.63
N ASP A 71 -93.60 -22.21 14.56
CA ASP A 71 -93.04 -21.07 15.29
C ASP A 71 -91.79 -21.48 16.10
N VAL A 72 -91.85 -22.62 16.82
CA VAL A 72 -90.71 -23.21 17.54
C VAL A 72 -89.61 -23.67 16.59
N SER A 73 -89.96 -24.18 15.41
CA SER A 73 -88.99 -24.54 14.35
C SER A 73 -88.29 -23.30 13.79
N LEU A 74 -89.03 -22.21 13.55
CA LEU A 74 -88.51 -20.94 13.07
C LEU A 74 -87.57 -20.30 14.11
N ALA A 75 -87.99 -20.26 15.38
CA ALA A 75 -87.16 -19.78 16.49
C ALA A 75 -85.87 -20.60 16.67
N ASN A 76 -85.92 -21.93 16.48
CA ASN A 76 -84.73 -22.78 16.55
C ASN A 76 -83.77 -22.57 15.37
N LYS A 77 -84.28 -22.35 14.16
CA LYS A 77 -83.44 -21.96 13.01
C LYS A 77 -82.76 -20.62 13.25
N PHE A 78 -83.50 -19.62 13.72
CA PHE A 78 -82.97 -18.28 14.02
C PHE A 78 -81.98 -18.28 15.19
N ARG A 79 -82.20 -19.10 16.23
CA ARG A 79 -81.16 -19.35 17.27
C ARG A 79 -79.86 -19.84 16.64
N LYS A 80 -79.94 -20.76 15.68
CA LYS A 80 -78.76 -21.31 15.01
C LYS A 80 -78.07 -20.29 14.08
N SER A 81 -78.79 -19.38 13.43
CA SER A 81 -78.14 -18.29 12.67
C SER A 81 -77.44 -17.29 13.59
N ILE A 82 -77.99 -16.97 14.77
CA ILE A 82 -77.28 -16.18 15.80
C ILE A 82 -76.00 -16.89 16.25
N GLU A 83 -76.05 -18.20 16.52
CA GLU A 83 -74.87 -18.99 16.93
C GLU A 83 -73.79 -19.01 15.83
N VAL A 84 -74.19 -19.13 14.56
CA VAL A 84 -73.26 -19.05 13.42
C VAL A 84 -72.69 -17.64 13.24
N TYR A 85 -73.49 -16.60 13.39
CA TYR A 85 -73.05 -15.20 13.33
C TYR A 85 -72.01 -14.88 14.40
N GLN A 86 -72.25 -15.29 15.65
CA GLN A 86 -71.27 -15.17 16.72
C GLN A 86 -69.99 -15.94 16.39
N GLN A 87 -70.09 -17.20 15.99
CA GLN A 87 -68.92 -18.02 15.64
C GLN A 87 -68.10 -17.43 14.47
N GLN A 88 -68.75 -16.82 13.47
CA GLN A 88 -68.06 -16.12 12.38
C GLN A 88 -67.37 -14.86 12.87
N MET A 89 -68.03 -14.06 13.71
CA MET A 89 -67.44 -12.84 14.28
C MET A 89 -66.25 -13.14 15.21
N ASP A 90 -66.37 -14.17 16.04
CA ASP A 90 -65.30 -14.68 16.92
C ASP A 90 -64.13 -15.31 16.13
N SER A 91 -64.29 -15.57 14.82
CA SER A 91 -63.23 -16.12 13.96
C SER A 91 -62.38 -15.06 13.27
N PHE A 92 -62.79 -13.78 13.32
CA PHE A 92 -61.98 -12.67 12.84
C PHE A 92 -60.98 -12.22 13.92
N GLN A 93 -59.87 -11.61 13.49
CA GLN A 93 -58.85 -11.10 14.40
C GLN A 93 -59.38 -9.94 15.26
N SER A 94 -60.26 -9.11 14.68
CA SER A 94 -61.01 -8.08 15.40
C SER A 94 -62.26 -7.65 14.62
N THR A 95 -63.27 -7.17 15.35
CA THR A 95 -64.43 -6.46 14.75
C THR A 95 -64.15 -4.99 14.43
N GLY A 96 -63.04 -4.43 14.93
CA GLY A 96 -62.61 -3.04 14.72
C GLY A 96 -63.73 -2.01 14.90
N LYS A 97 -63.82 -1.06 13.96
CA LYS A 97 -64.85 0.00 13.90
C LYS A 97 -66.31 -0.49 13.87
N TYR A 98 -66.56 -1.79 13.66
CA TYR A 98 -67.89 -2.39 13.68
C TYR A 98 -68.30 -3.01 15.02
N SER A 99 -67.43 -3.03 16.05
CA SER A 99 -67.70 -3.68 17.34
C SER A 99 -69.03 -3.26 17.98
N THR A 100 -69.31 -1.95 18.07
CA THR A 100 -70.59 -1.44 18.59
C THR A 100 -71.79 -1.94 17.78
N LYS A 101 -71.67 -1.97 16.45
CA LYS A 101 -72.77 -2.39 15.56
C LYS A 101 -73.01 -3.90 15.62
N TYR A 102 -71.96 -4.69 15.77
CA TYR A 102 -72.05 -6.12 16.08
C TYR A 102 -72.84 -6.35 17.38
N GLY A 103 -72.51 -5.60 18.44
CA GLY A 103 -73.26 -5.63 19.70
C GLY A 103 -74.74 -5.30 19.54
N GLU A 104 -75.07 -4.20 18.84
CA GLU A 104 -76.47 -3.82 18.53
C GLU A 104 -77.23 -4.92 17.77
N ILE A 105 -76.62 -5.51 16.74
CA ILE A 105 -77.25 -6.57 15.93
C ILE A 105 -77.48 -7.81 16.79
N LEU A 106 -76.51 -8.19 17.63
CA LEU A 106 -76.60 -9.33 18.52
C LEU A 106 -77.69 -9.14 19.61
N ASP A 107 -77.80 -7.95 20.18
CA ASP A 107 -78.86 -7.60 21.14
C ASP A 107 -80.24 -7.60 20.46
N ASN A 108 -80.36 -6.99 19.28
CA ASN A 108 -81.59 -6.99 18.48
C ASN A 108 -82.04 -8.41 18.11
N ALA A 109 -81.10 -9.28 17.71
CA ALA A 109 -81.38 -10.68 17.37
C ALA A 109 -81.81 -11.48 18.61
N ASN A 110 -81.16 -11.28 19.76
CA ASN A 110 -81.55 -11.93 21.00
C ASN A 110 -82.90 -11.45 21.53
N ASP A 111 -83.23 -10.16 21.42
CA ASP A 111 -84.53 -9.62 21.80
C ASP A 111 -85.65 -10.15 20.88
N ALA A 112 -85.45 -10.11 19.56
CA ALA A 112 -86.38 -10.67 18.59
C ALA A 112 -86.64 -12.16 18.82
N ARG A 113 -85.59 -12.95 19.14
CA ARG A 113 -85.71 -14.37 19.51
C ARG A 113 -86.48 -14.56 20.82
N LYS A 114 -86.20 -13.76 21.84
CA LYS A 114 -86.83 -13.82 23.18
C LYS A 114 -88.32 -13.47 23.12
N HIS A 115 -88.69 -12.49 22.30
CA HIS A 115 -90.06 -12.03 22.13
C HIS A 115 -90.80 -12.71 20.96
N MET A 116 -90.21 -13.72 20.32
CA MET A 116 -90.79 -14.46 19.20
C MET A 116 -91.27 -13.54 18.04
N ALA A 117 -90.48 -12.52 17.73
CA ALA A 117 -90.78 -11.52 16.72
C ALA A 117 -90.45 -12.00 15.30
N PHE A 118 -91.08 -13.12 14.88
CA PHE A 118 -90.77 -13.86 13.66
C PHE A 118 -90.69 -13.00 12.39
N TRP A 119 -91.51 -11.96 12.30
CA TRP A 119 -91.57 -11.05 11.15
C TRP A 119 -90.30 -10.18 10.97
N LYS A 120 -89.39 -10.16 11.95
CA LYS A 120 -88.09 -9.48 11.87
C LYS A 120 -86.92 -10.41 11.51
N TYR A 121 -87.12 -11.73 11.47
CA TYR A 121 -85.99 -12.68 11.39
C TYR A 121 -85.22 -12.55 10.07
N ASP A 122 -85.88 -12.35 8.95
CA ASP A 122 -85.22 -12.21 7.64
C ASP A 122 -84.43 -10.90 7.54
N GLU A 123 -84.98 -9.80 8.07
CA GLU A 123 -84.33 -8.49 8.19
C GLU A 123 -83.06 -8.57 9.05
N ILE A 124 -83.14 -9.20 10.23
CA ILE A 124 -81.99 -9.35 11.13
C ILE A 124 -80.96 -10.35 10.58
N ASN A 125 -81.37 -11.42 9.89
CA ASN A 125 -80.43 -12.31 9.20
C ASN A 125 -79.65 -11.54 8.11
N GLN A 126 -80.31 -10.67 7.35
CA GLN A 126 -79.63 -9.81 6.38
C GLN A 126 -78.65 -8.83 7.05
N GLU A 127 -79.03 -8.18 8.16
CA GLU A 127 -78.11 -7.32 8.92
C GLU A 127 -76.89 -8.11 9.44
N MET A 128 -77.08 -9.35 9.91
CA MET A 128 -75.99 -10.24 10.32
C MET A 128 -75.05 -10.58 9.16
N ASP A 129 -75.58 -11.03 8.01
CA ASP A 129 -74.77 -11.39 6.83
C ASP A 129 -74.00 -10.19 6.25
N GLU A 130 -74.63 -9.01 6.19
CA GLU A 130 -73.97 -7.76 5.80
C GLU A 130 -72.89 -7.35 6.79
N SER A 131 -73.13 -7.52 8.09
CA SER A 131 -72.17 -7.22 9.15
C SER A 131 -70.94 -8.13 9.07
N VAL A 132 -71.12 -9.45 8.91
CA VAL A 132 -70.02 -10.41 8.67
C VAL A 132 -69.23 -10.01 7.44
N SER A 133 -69.90 -9.64 6.35
CA SER A 133 -69.23 -9.25 5.10
C SER A 133 -68.36 -8.00 5.26
N ARG A 134 -68.80 -7.01 6.07
CA ARG A 134 -68.03 -5.78 6.36
C ARG A 134 -66.83 -6.05 7.28
N VAL A 135 -67.02 -6.82 8.35
CA VAL A 135 -65.91 -7.19 9.26
C VAL A 135 -64.89 -8.07 8.53
N LYS A 136 -65.35 -9.01 7.69
CA LYS A 136 -64.48 -9.81 6.84
C LYS A 136 -63.59 -8.92 5.97
N LYS A 137 -64.19 -7.99 5.23
CA LYS A 137 -63.43 -7.08 4.34
C LYS A 137 -62.40 -6.27 5.13
N LEU A 138 -62.77 -5.72 6.29
CA LEU A 138 -61.85 -4.99 7.17
C LEU A 138 -60.62 -5.83 7.57
N ASN A 139 -60.83 -7.09 7.93
CA ASN A 139 -59.73 -8.02 8.28
C ASN A 139 -58.88 -8.38 7.04
N GLU A 140 -59.51 -8.58 5.88
CA GLU A 140 -58.80 -8.83 4.61
C GLU A 140 -57.91 -7.63 4.23
N THR A 141 -58.43 -6.39 4.31
CA THR A 141 -57.70 -5.15 3.98
C THR A 141 -56.59 -4.82 4.97
N ILE A 142 -56.82 -4.91 6.29
CA ILE A 142 -55.75 -4.71 7.29
C ILE A 142 -54.64 -5.75 7.13
N GLY A 143 -55.00 -7.02 6.84
CA GLY A 143 -54.04 -8.06 6.52
C GLY A 143 -53.34 -7.93 5.15
N GLU A 144 -53.75 -6.98 4.29
CA GLU A 144 -53.01 -6.58 3.08
C GLU A 144 -52.03 -5.44 3.39
N TYR A 145 -52.43 -4.48 4.23
CA TYR A 145 -51.52 -3.44 4.74
C TYR A 145 -50.38 -4.04 5.58
N GLU A 146 -50.68 -4.95 6.51
CA GLU A 146 -49.68 -5.63 7.37
C GLU A 146 -48.61 -6.36 6.53
N LYS A 147 -49.01 -7.06 5.46
CA LYS A 147 -48.08 -7.71 4.52
C LYS A 147 -47.21 -6.70 3.78
N SER A 148 -47.80 -5.60 3.32
CA SER A 148 -47.10 -4.57 2.56
C SER A 148 -46.06 -3.85 3.43
N PHE A 149 -46.44 -3.56 4.68
CA PHE A 149 -45.54 -3.04 5.71
C PHE A 149 -44.37 -3.99 5.99
N HIS A 150 -44.62 -5.28 6.16
CA HIS A 150 -43.58 -6.27 6.38
C HIS A 150 -42.61 -6.41 5.19
N LEU A 151 -43.07 -6.29 3.94
CA LEU A 151 -42.18 -6.30 2.79
C LEU A 151 -41.14 -5.16 2.83
N ILE A 152 -41.53 -3.97 3.28
CA ILE A 152 -40.62 -2.83 3.45
C ILE A 152 -39.71 -3.06 4.67
N ALA A 153 -40.28 -3.47 5.80
CA ALA A 153 -39.53 -3.68 7.04
C ALA A 153 -38.48 -4.79 6.92
N ASP A 154 -38.81 -5.92 6.30
CA ASP A 154 -37.90 -7.05 6.09
C ASP A 154 -36.75 -6.69 5.14
N ASP A 155 -36.99 -5.81 4.15
CA ASP A 155 -35.97 -5.34 3.21
C ASP A 155 -35.02 -4.31 3.87
N LEU A 156 -35.55 -3.40 4.69
CA LEU A 156 -34.74 -2.49 5.52
C LEU A 156 -33.90 -3.25 6.56
N ASP A 157 -34.46 -4.28 7.18
CA ASP A 157 -33.77 -5.13 8.17
C ASP A 157 -32.62 -5.96 7.55
N THR A 158 -32.42 -5.94 6.22
CA THR A 158 -31.19 -6.48 5.57
C THR A 158 -29.94 -5.65 5.88
N GLY A 159 -30.09 -4.37 6.26
CA GLY A 159 -28.99 -3.48 6.62
C GLY A 159 -28.12 -2.98 5.45
N VAL A 160 -28.56 -3.13 4.20
CA VAL A 160 -27.78 -2.73 3.01
C VAL A 160 -27.89 -1.25 2.65
N TYR A 161 -28.82 -0.51 3.27
CA TYR A 161 -29.13 0.89 2.94
C TYR A 161 -28.46 1.88 3.90
N VAL A 162 -27.97 3.00 3.34
CA VAL A 162 -27.57 4.17 4.13
C VAL A 162 -28.83 4.98 4.46
N LEU A 163 -29.28 4.93 5.71
CA LEU A 163 -30.53 5.56 6.16
C LEU A 163 -30.44 7.10 6.20
N GLY A 164 -29.34 7.64 6.75
CA GLY A 164 -29.11 9.09 6.84
C GLY A 164 -30.25 9.82 7.54
N ASP A 165 -30.67 10.95 6.96
CA ASP A 165 -31.72 11.83 7.52
C ASP A 165 -33.11 11.18 7.64
N LEU A 166 -33.32 9.98 7.07
CA LEU A 166 -34.60 9.25 7.11
C LEU A 166 -34.71 8.24 8.29
N GLU A 167 -33.63 7.99 9.02
CA GLU A 167 -33.59 6.97 10.10
C GLU A 167 -34.67 7.21 11.18
N GLU A 168 -34.82 8.47 11.63
CA GLU A 168 -35.82 8.83 12.66
C GLU A 168 -37.26 8.75 12.13
N SER A 169 -37.48 9.11 10.86
CA SER A 169 -38.81 9.09 10.22
C SER A 169 -39.32 7.66 10.04
N LEU A 170 -38.49 6.80 9.41
CA LEU A 170 -38.81 5.38 9.21
C LEU A 170 -39.06 4.63 10.52
N ALA A 171 -38.33 4.98 11.59
CA ALA A 171 -38.56 4.42 12.92
C ALA A 171 -39.91 4.89 13.52
N SER A 172 -40.22 6.18 13.41
CA SER A 172 -41.50 6.75 13.87
C SER A 172 -42.71 6.19 13.12
N GLU A 173 -42.56 5.93 11.81
CA GLU A 173 -43.60 5.33 10.97
C GLU A 173 -43.81 3.84 11.31
N LYS A 174 -42.73 3.09 11.58
CA LYS A 174 -42.77 1.70 12.06
C LYS A 174 -43.49 1.56 13.41
N GLU A 175 -43.30 2.52 14.32
CA GLU A 175 -44.06 2.60 15.59
C GLU A 175 -45.53 2.98 15.34
N SER A 176 -45.80 4.02 14.55
CA SER A 176 -47.15 4.50 14.25
C SER A 176 -48.03 3.46 13.55
N PHE A 177 -47.48 2.72 12.58
CA PHE A 177 -48.18 1.62 11.93
C PHE A 177 -48.50 0.48 12.91
N SER A 178 -47.58 0.18 13.82
CA SER A 178 -47.79 -0.82 14.88
C SER A 178 -48.93 -0.41 15.83
N GLU A 179 -49.06 0.87 16.16
CA GLU A 179 -50.21 1.37 16.94
C GLU A 179 -51.53 1.26 16.16
N ALA A 180 -51.55 1.64 14.88
CA ALA A 180 -52.72 1.55 14.02
C ALA A 180 -53.22 0.10 13.84
N LEU A 181 -52.30 -0.84 13.65
CA LEU A 181 -52.59 -2.28 13.54
C LEU A 181 -53.18 -2.83 14.84
N ASN A 182 -52.63 -2.46 15.99
CA ASN A 182 -53.16 -2.83 17.31
C ASN A 182 -54.56 -2.23 17.59
N ALA A 183 -54.84 -1.02 17.09
CA ALA A 183 -56.16 -0.39 17.16
C ALA A 183 -57.18 -0.98 16.18
N PHE A 184 -56.72 -1.73 15.16
CA PHE A 184 -57.52 -2.24 14.05
C PHE A 184 -58.22 -1.12 13.25
N ASP A 185 -57.50 -0.01 13.06
CA ASP A 185 -57.95 1.20 12.37
C ASP A 185 -57.48 1.20 10.91
N GLU A 186 -58.41 0.91 9.99
CA GLU A 186 -58.18 0.84 8.53
C GLU A 186 -57.59 2.14 7.97
N ASP A 187 -58.16 3.28 8.38
CA ASP A 187 -57.84 4.60 7.82
C ASP A 187 -56.47 5.07 8.33
N ALA A 188 -56.10 4.72 9.58
CA ALA A 188 -54.77 4.96 10.12
C ALA A 188 -53.71 4.01 9.54
N CYS A 189 -54.03 2.73 9.32
CA CYS A 189 -53.11 1.77 8.68
C CYS A 189 -52.78 2.21 7.25
N GLU A 190 -53.78 2.62 6.46
CA GLU A 190 -53.59 3.13 5.10
C GLU A 190 -52.63 4.32 5.10
N LYS A 191 -52.92 5.35 5.92
CA LYS A 191 -52.10 6.55 6.02
C LYS A 191 -50.66 6.28 6.45
N CYS A 192 -50.45 5.48 7.50
CA CYS A 192 -49.10 5.18 7.98
C CYS A 192 -48.29 4.37 6.96
N LEU A 193 -48.94 3.51 6.17
CA LEU A 193 -48.28 2.78 5.09
C LEU A 193 -47.95 3.70 3.89
N GLU A 194 -48.82 4.65 3.54
CA GLU A 194 -48.52 5.67 2.52
C GLU A 194 -47.32 6.53 2.89
N GLU A 195 -47.22 6.95 4.15
CA GLU A 195 -46.08 7.73 4.68
C GLU A 195 -44.79 6.87 4.65
N TYR A 196 -44.82 5.66 5.20
CA TYR A 196 -43.68 4.73 5.23
C TYR A 196 -43.19 4.32 3.83
N GLN A 197 -44.08 4.08 2.87
CA GLN A 197 -43.72 3.82 1.47
C GLN A 197 -43.06 5.05 0.83
N ALA A 198 -43.54 6.26 1.14
CA ALA A 198 -42.98 7.49 0.57
C ALA A 198 -41.58 7.80 1.10
N ASP A 199 -41.27 7.49 2.36
CA ASP A 199 -39.91 7.62 2.92
C ASP A 199 -38.99 6.48 2.47
N TYR A 200 -39.49 5.25 2.34
CA TYR A 200 -38.77 4.16 1.71
C TYR A 200 -38.41 4.44 0.24
N ASP A 201 -39.34 4.95 -0.58
CA ASP A 201 -39.06 5.31 -1.97
C ASP A 201 -37.97 6.40 -2.09
N LYS A 202 -37.96 7.38 -1.18
CA LYS A 202 -36.88 8.39 -1.08
C LYS A 202 -35.55 7.75 -0.67
N LEU A 203 -35.55 6.83 0.29
CA LEU A 203 -34.35 6.11 0.72
C LEU A 203 -33.72 5.35 -0.45
N ILE A 204 -34.52 4.60 -1.22
CA ILE A 204 -34.08 3.87 -2.40
C ILE A 204 -33.45 4.83 -3.43
N GLU A 205 -34.05 6.00 -3.67
CA GLU A 205 -33.52 6.98 -4.62
C GLU A 205 -32.21 7.64 -4.13
N ASN A 206 -32.13 8.02 -2.86
CA ASN A 206 -30.91 8.55 -2.25
C ASN A 206 -29.74 7.54 -2.35
N ASN A 207 -30.02 6.25 -2.11
CA ASN A 207 -29.00 5.20 -2.18
C ASN A 207 -28.53 4.92 -3.62
N LYS A 208 -29.40 5.02 -4.64
CA LYS A 208 -28.96 5.02 -6.05
C LYS A 208 -28.03 6.18 -6.37
N GLN A 209 -28.27 7.38 -5.84
CA GLN A 209 -27.39 8.53 -6.06
C GLN A 209 -25.98 8.33 -5.45
N ILE A 210 -25.87 7.59 -4.34
CA ILE A 210 -24.57 7.14 -3.80
C ILE A 210 -23.86 6.21 -4.79
N GLU A 211 -24.58 5.24 -5.37
CA GLU A 211 -24.05 4.33 -6.39
C GLU A 211 -23.57 5.09 -7.64
N GLU A 212 -24.38 6.00 -8.17
CA GLU A 212 -24.03 6.85 -9.31
C GLU A 212 -22.81 7.74 -9.02
N SER A 213 -22.73 8.32 -7.82
CA SER A 213 -21.60 9.13 -7.37
C SER A 213 -20.31 8.31 -7.27
N CYS A 214 -20.39 7.07 -6.80
CA CYS A 214 -19.26 6.13 -6.77
C CYS A 214 -18.82 5.72 -8.18
N ARG A 215 -19.76 5.42 -9.09
CA ARG A 215 -19.47 5.14 -10.51
C ARG A 215 -18.79 6.34 -11.20
N ALA A 216 -19.25 7.56 -10.93
CA ALA A 216 -18.65 8.78 -11.47
C ALA A 216 -17.24 9.04 -10.92
N LEU A 217 -17.02 8.86 -9.61
CA LEU A 217 -15.71 9.00 -8.97
C LEU A 217 -14.69 8.00 -9.51
N ILE A 218 -15.09 6.74 -9.68
CA ILE A 218 -14.26 5.69 -10.31
C ILE A 218 -13.87 6.09 -11.74
N ALA A 219 -14.82 6.59 -12.54
CA ALA A 219 -14.54 7.01 -13.91
C ALA A 219 -13.58 8.22 -13.97
N ASP A 220 -13.71 9.19 -13.07
CA ASP A 220 -12.78 10.32 -12.92
C ASP A 220 -11.37 9.86 -12.51
N ALA A 221 -11.27 8.97 -11.50
CA ALA A 221 -10.01 8.39 -11.05
C ALA A 221 -9.28 7.66 -12.19
N GLN A 222 -10.01 6.83 -12.96
CA GLN A 222 -9.46 6.12 -14.12
C GLN A 222 -9.05 7.07 -15.24
N SER A 223 -9.81 8.15 -15.47
CA SER A 223 -9.47 9.19 -16.44
C SER A 223 -8.17 9.91 -16.08
N LYS A 224 -8.00 10.27 -14.80
CA LYS A 224 -6.78 10.88 -14.27
C LYS A 224 -5.57 9.95 -14.45
N LEU A 225 -5.69 8.68 -14.06
CA LEU A 225 -4.66 7.65 -14.22
C LEU A 225 -4.29 7.34 -15.69
N ALA A 226 -5.22 7.54 -16.64
CA ALA A 226 -4.98 7.30 -18.06
C ALA A 226 -4.43 8.53 -18.81
N GLY A 227 -4.42 9.71 -18.19
CA GLY A 227 -3.86 10.93 -18.73
C GLY A 227 -2.33 11.02 -18.55
N TYR A 228 -1.78 12.20 -18.82
CA TYR A 228 -0.48 12.60 -18.26
C TYR A 228 -0.72 12.92 -16.78
N SER A 229 -0.71 11.90 -15.92
CA SER A 229 -0.90 12.06 -14.47
C SER A 229 0.38 12.51 -13.79
N ASP A 230 0.28 13.48 -12.88
CA ASP A 230 1.38 13.87 -11.99
C ASP A 230 1.64 12.83 -10.87
N PHE A 231 0.94 11.68 -10.89
CA PHE A 231 1.09 10.61 -9.91
C PHE A 231 2.35 9.77 -10.17
N THR A 232 3.07 9.48 -9.09
CA THR A 232 4.14 8.48 -9.01
C THR A 232 3.61 7.06 -9.25
N SER A 233 4.49 6.07 -9.37
CA SER A 233 4.06 4.69 -9.62
C SER A 233 3.44 4.03 -8.36
N CYS A 234 3.88 4.42 -7.16
CA CYS A 234 3.25 4.05 -5.90
C CYS A 234 1.85 4.66 -5.76
N GLU A 235 1.68 5.96 -6.00
CA GLU A 235 0.37 6.62 -5.95
C GLU A 235 -0.60 6.00 -6.96
N SER A 236 -0.13 5.75 -8.18
CA SER A 236 -0.89 5.07 -9.22
C SER A 236 -1.32 3.67 -8.81
N TYR A 237 -0.45 2.89 -8.14
CA TYR A 237 -0.78 1.56 -7.62
C TYR A 237 -1.84 1.64 -6.51
N LEU A 238 -1.69 2.57 -5.56
CA LEU A 238 -2.61 2.74 -4.44
C LEU A 238 -4.00 3.19 -4.93
N ILE A 239 -4.09 4.20 -5.79
CA ILE A 239 -5.37 4.65 -6.38
C ILE A 239 -6.03 3.48 -7.13
N ASN A 240 -5.29 2.74 -7.97
CA ASN A 240 -5.84 1.59 -8.70
C ASN A 240 -6.37 0.49 -7.76
N THR A 241 -5.75 0.29 -6.60
CA THR A 241 -6.20 -0.71 -5.61
C THR A 241 -7.59 -0.34 -5.08
N TYR A 242 -7.75 0.83 -4.46
CA TYR A 242 -9.04 1.29 -3.95
C TYR A 242 -10.11 1.41 -5.05
N VAL A 243 -9.74 1.86 -6.26
CA VAL A 243 -10.65 1.97 -7.41
C VAL A 243 -11.12 0.61 -7.90
N ASN A 244 -10.30 -0.44 -7.83
CA ASN A 244 -10.72 -1.78 -8.24
C ASN A 244 -11.57 -2.46 -7.16
N ASP A 245 -11.24 -2.29 -5.88
CA ASP A 245 -12.07 -2.76 -4.78
C ASP A 245 -13.48 -2.11 -4.84
N ALA A 246 -13.55 -0.80 -5.07
CA ALA A 246 -14.80 -0.08 -5.23
C ALA A 246 -15.65 -0.58 -6.42
N LYS A 247 -15.02 -0.97 -7.55
CA LYS A 247 -15.74 -1.60 -8.67
C LYS A 247 -16.32 -2.96 -8.29
N THR A 248 -15.60 -3.78 -7.54
CA THR A 248 -16.10 -5.08 -7.08
C THR A 248 -17.25 -4.92 -6.10
N ILE A 249 -17.19 -3.92 -5.23
CA ILE A 249 -18.26 -3.59 -4.27
C ILE A 249 -19.53 -3.07 -4.99
N LEU A 250 -19.40 -2.30 -6.08
CA LEU A 250 -20.54 -1.79 -6.84
C LEU A 250 -21.49 -2.87 -7.40
N ASP A 251 -21.01 -4.10 -7.63
CA ASP A 251 -21.82 -5.21 -8.11
C ASP A 251 -22.61 -5.92 -6.99
N SER A 252 -22.39 -5.54 -5.72
CA SER A 252 -23.09 -6.12 -4.56
C SER A 252 -24.46 -5.50 -4.27
N HIS A 253 -24.69 -4.27 -4.73
CA HIS A 253 -25.78 -3.38 -4.30
C HIS A 253 -25.88 -3.16 -2.77
N ASN A 254 -24.81 -3.42 -2.00
CA ASN A 254 -24.72 -3.01 -0.60
C ASN A 254 -24.30 -1.54 -0.52
N TYR A 255 -25.27 -0.63 -0.39
CA TYR A 255 -25.03 0.81 -0.41
C TYR A 255 -24.17 1.31 0.76
N VAL A 256 -24.18 0.62 1.90
CA VAL A 256 -23.29 0.91 3.04
C VAL A 256 -21.82 0.64 2.67
N GLU A 257 -21.54 -0.49 2.01
CA GLU A 257 -20.21 -0.80 1.50
C GLU A 257 -19.80 0.12 0.34
N ILE A 258 -20.72 0.43 -0.59
CA ILE A 258 -20.48 1.36 -1.71
C ILE A 258 -20.14 2.77 -1.19
N ASN A 259 -20.86 3.28 -0.19
CA ASN A 259 -20.57 4.56 0.45
C ASN A 259 -19.19 4.53 1.16
N THR A 260 -18.85 3.42 1.80
CA THR A 260 -17.52 3.23 2.41
C THR A 260 -16.42 3.26 1.35
N ALA A 261 -16.61 2.56 0.23
CA ALA A 261 -15.67 2.54 -0.89
C ALA A 261 -15.53 3.92 -1.57
N TYR A 262 -16.63 4.65 -1.74
CA TYR A 262 -16.64 6.04 -2.23
C TYR A 262 -15.76 6.96 -1.37
N ASN A 263 -15.89 6.86 -0.04
CA ASN A 263 -15.11 7.66 0.89
C ASN A 263 -13.61 7.31 0.83
N LEU A 264 -13.26 6.01 0.75
CA LEU A 264 -11.87 5.56 0.62
C LEU A 264 -11.21 6.03 -0.69
N VAL A 265 -11.93 5.95 -1.82
CA VAL A 265 -11.43 6.44 -3.12
C VAL A 265 -11.31 7.97 -3.11
N THR A 266 -12.24 8.69 -2.49
CA THR A 266 -12.18 10.15 -2.35
C THR A 266 -10.97 10.58 -1.52
N ASP A 267 -10.76 9.92 -0.37
CA ASP A 267 -9.66 10.19 0.54
C ASP A 267 -8.30 9.95 -0.13
N VAL A 268 -8.05 8.78 -0.74
CA VAL A 268 -6.78 8.50 -1.42
C VAL A 268 -6.51 9.46 -2.59
N LEU A 269 -7.54 9.85 -3.35
CA LEU A 269 -7.40 10.87 -4.40
C LEU A 269 -7.09 12.26 -3.84
N SER A 270 -7.62 12.61 -2.66
CA SER A 270 -7.36 13.90 -2.02
C SER A 270 -5.95 13.98 -1.43
N ARG A 271 -5.46 12.87 -0.84
CA ARG A 271 -4.11 12.75 -0.27
C ARG A 271 -3.01 12.99 -1.31
N PHE A 272 -3.22 12.55 -2.55
CA PHE A 272 -2.26 12.71 -3.66
C PHE A 272 -2.49 13.94 -4.56
N GLN A 273 -3.46 14.80 -4.25
CA GLN A 273 -3.65 16.04 -5.01
C GLN A 273 -2.74 17.15 -4.47
N ASN A 274 -1.79 17.60 -5.30
CA ASN A 274 -0.95 18.77 -5.08
C ASN A 274 -1.76 20.08 -5.13
N ASN A 275 -2.52 20.35 -4.07
CA ASN A 275 -3.58 21.37 -4.03
C ASN A 275 -3.18 22.74 -3.44
N ASN A 276 -1.90 23.00 -3.14
CA ASN A 276 -1.52 24.24 -2.45
C ASN A 276 -0.37 25.01 -3.13
N THR A 277 -0.57 26.32 -3.33
CA THR A 277 0.41 27.26 -3.91
C THR A 277 1.31 27.92 -2.86
N ALA A 278 1.15 27.56 -1.59
CA ALA A 278 1.87 28.13 -0.45
C ALA A 278 2.67 27.10 0.38
N SER A 279 2.64 25.81 0.02
CA SER A 279 3.35 24.75 0.73
C SER A 279 4.78 24.58 0.24
N TYR A 280 5.71 24.33 1.17
CA TYR A 280 7.04 23.81 0.83
C TYR A 280 6.90 22.36 0.32
N TYR A 281 7.66 22.02 -0.71
CA TYR A 281 7.54 20.74 -1.44
C TYR A 281 8.90 20.08 -1.60
N LEU A 282 9.06 18.88 -1.06
CA LEU A 282 10.23 18.02 -1.27
C LEU A 282 9.84 16.79 -2.09
N ASN A 283 10.64 16.48 -3.11
CA ASN A 283 10.40 15.36 -4.03
C ASN A 283 11.53 14.30 -4.04
N HIS A 284 12.58 14.49 -3.26
CA HIS A 284 13.71 13.58 -3.14
C HIS A 284 14.26 13.60 -1.71
N TYR A 285 14.91 12.51 -1.31
CA TYR A 285 15.85 12.50 -0.18
C TYR A 285 17.28 12.55 -0.74
N VAL A 286 18.17 13.18 0.01
CA VAL A 286 19.55 13.48 -0.43
C VAL A 286 20.48 12.29 -0.16
N GLN A 287 20.23 11.54 0.91
CA GLN A 287 21.02 10.38 1.31
C GLN A 287 20.12 9.31 1.94
N ALA A 288 20.52 8.03 1.86
CA ALA A 288 20.05 6.97 2.75
C ALA A 288 21.18 6.28 3.54
N ASP A 289 20.81 5.71 4.69
CA ASP A 289 21.62 4.79 5.50
C ASP A 289 20.81 3.52 5.79
N VAL A 290 21.42 2.36 5.50
CA VAL A 290 20.81 1.02 5.62
C VAL A 290 21.62 0.09 6.52
N SER A 291 22.65 0.61 7.20
CA SER A 291 23.64 -0.14 8.01
C SER A 291 23.04 -1.02 9.10
N GLN A 292 21.86 -0.65 9.61
CA GLN A 292 21.19 -1.37 10.70
C GLN A 292 20.33 -2.54 10.23
N GLY A 293 20.28 -2.82 8.91
CA GLY A 293 19.68 -4.04 8.33
C GLY A 293 18.15 -4.04 8.30
N ASN A 294 17.48 -3.88 9.45
CA ASN A 294 16.01 -3.81 9.57
C ASN A 294 15.48 -2.37 9.69
N LEU A 295 16.36 -1.38 9.78
CA LEU A 295 16.03 0.04 9.80
C LEU A 295 16.69 0.74 8.61
N VAL A 296 15.92 1.58 7.94
CA VAL A 296 16.41 2.51 6.92
C VAL A 296 16.21 3.93 7.43
N LYS A 297 17.22 4.77 7.24
CA LYS A 297 17.17 6.21 7.48
C LYS A 297 17.25 6.94 6.16
N LEU A 298 16.37 7.89 5.93
CA LEU A 298 16.37 8.80 4.78
C LEU A 298 16.64 10.22 5.28
N TYR A 299 17.59 10.91 4.63
CA TYR A 299 17.98 12.27 5.00
C TYR A 299 17.45 13.26 3.97
N PHE A 300 16.60 14.18 4.40
CA PHE A 300 15.98 15.22 3.59
C PHE A 300 16.60 16.59 3.89
N ASP A 301 16.84 17.41 2.87
CA ASP A 301 17.17 18.82 3.10
C ASP A 301 15.97 19.52 3.75
N SER A 302 16.27 20.37 4.72
CA SER A 302 15.36 21.35 5.32
C SER A 302 14.53 22.19 4.33
N ALA A 303 15.04 22.45 3.12
CA ALA A 303 14.56 23.47 2.18
C ALA A 303 14.36 24.87 2.84
N GLY A 304 15.22 25.22 3.80
CA GLY A 304 15.10 26.45 4.59
C GLY A 304 14.02 26.43 5.67
N SER A 305 13.43 25.26 5.93
CA SER A 305 12.45 25.01 6.99
C SER A 305 13.09 24.26 8.16
N ASP A 306 14.26 24.74 8.60
CA ASP A 306 15.21 24.15 9.56
C ASP A 306 14.66 23.83 10.98
N SER A 307 13.40 24.16 11.25
CA SER A 307 12.75 23.98 12.57
C SER A 307 11.26 23.64 12.42
N TYR A 308 10.91 22.99 11.32
CA TYR A 308 9.56 22.54 11.02
C TYR A 308 9.21 21.32 11.88
N PRO A 309 8.11 21.37 12.66
CA PRO A 309 7.74 20.30 13.60
C PRO A 309 6.99 19.17 12.87
N PHE A 310 7.69 18.42 12.02
CA PHE A 310 7.13 17.28 11.31
C PHE A 310 6.53 16.25 12.28
N ALA A 311 5.24 15.94 12.11
CA ALA A 311 4.54 14.94 12.92
C ALA A 311 4.74 13.53 12.33
N LEU A 312 5.28 12.59 13.12
CA LEU A 312 5.63 11.24 12.63
C LEU A 312 4.43 10.48 12.06
N GLU A 313 3.25 10.67 12.66
CA GLU A 313 1.98 10.05 12.28
C GLU A 313 1.45 10.50 10.90
N ASN A 314 1.94 11.62 10.36
CA ASN A 314 1.57 12.11 9.04
C ASN A 314 2.48 11.56 7.92
N PHE A 315 3.57 10.87 8.26
CA PHE A 315 4.39 10.18 7.27
C PHE A 315 3.79 8.83 6.89
N VAL A 316 3.80 8.55 5.59
CA VAL A 316 3.49 7.23 5.04
C VAL A 316 4.64 6.80 4.14
N VAL A 317 5.17 5.60 4.38
CA VAL A 317 6.30 5.04 3.62
C VAL A 317 5.87 3.72 2.99
N TYR A 318 6.25 3.48 1.73
CA TYR A 318 6.09 2.19 1.05
C TYR A 318 7.40 1.77 0.38
N GLU A 319 7.65 0.46 0.29
CA GLU A 319 8.74 -0.12 -0.50
C GLU A 319 8.18 -1.01 -1.62
N GLN A 320 8.72 -0.87 -2.82
CA GLN A 320 8.28 -1.64 -3.99
C GLN A 320 8.68 -3.14 -3.89
N ASN A 321 7.74 -4.01 -4.28
CA ASN A 321 7.86 -5.46 -4.32
C ASN A 321 7.50 -5.99 -5.72
N GLY A 322 8.37 -5.74 -6.69
CA GLY A 322 8.03 -5.96 -8.11
C GLY A 322 6.87 -5.06 -8.53
N ASN A 323 5.65 -5.60 -8.62
CA ASN A 323 4.45 -4.85 -9.05
C ASN A 323 3.52 -4.44 -7.89
N VAL A 324 3.92 -4.69 -6.65
CA VAL A 324 3.18 -4.36 -5.42
C VAL A 324 3.95 -3.30 -4.63
N TRP A 325 3.27 -2.51 -3.80
CA TRP A 325 3.91 -1.59 -2.85
C TRP A 325 3.52 -1.98 -1.43
N ASP A 326 4.50 -2.37 -0.61
CA ASP A 326 4.27 -2.83 0.76
C ASP A 326 4.45 -1.66 1.75
N PRO A 327 3.49 -1.41 2.67
CA PRO A 327 3.59 -0.33 3.64
C PRO A 327 4.69 -0.60 4.67
N CYS A 328 5.46 0.42 4.98
CA CYS A 328 6.54 0.38 5.96
C CYS A 328 6.19 1.21 7.20
N LYS A 329 6.62 0.74 8.37
CA LYS A 329 6.32 1.41 9.64
C LYS A 329 7.35 2.50 9.91
N THR A 330 6.90 3.74 10.04
CA THR A 330 7.73 4.86 10.50
C THR A 330 8.08 4.71 11.99
N VAL A 331 9.28 5.15 12.36
CA VAL A 331 9.89 4.93 13.68
C VAL A 331 10.23 6.24 14.37
N ASP A 332 10.88 7.15 13.66
CA ASP A 332 11.35 8.44 14.19
C ASP A 332 11.47 9.49 13.08
N ILE A 333 11.33 10.76 13.46
CA ILE A 333 11.65 11.93 12.63
C ILE A 333 12.35 12.97 13.50
N SER A 334 13.59 13.28 13.17
CA SER A 334 14.44 14.23 13.91
C SER A 334 15.29 15.05 12.96
N THR A 335 15.77 16.21 13.40
CA THR A 335 16.95 16.85 12.78
C THR A 335 18.22 16.06 13.13
N ILE A 336 19.28 16.19 12.34
CA ILE A 336 20.56 15.54 12.63
C ILE A 336 21.29 16.27 13.78
N GLU A 337 20.85 16.01 15.02
CA GLU A 337 21.60 16.33 16.24
C GLU A 337 22.69 15.27 16.48
N GLY A 338 23.68 15.19 15.58
CA GLY A 338 24.92 14.44 15.81
C GLY A 338 25.26 13.30 14.83
N THR A 339 26.46 12.73 15.02
CA THR A 339 27.12 11.68 14.22
C THR A 339 27.03 11.84 12.69
N MET A 340 27.37 13.03 12.20
CA MET A 340 27.77 13.21 10.80
C MET A 340 29.19 12.68 10.56
N THR A 341 29.44 12.13 9.36
CA THR A 341 30.78 11.73 8.88
C THR A 341 31.20 12.59 7.69
N ILE A 342 32.34 13.26 7.78
CA ILE A 342 32.84 14.16 6.71
C ILE A 342 34.25 13.73 6.28
N ASP A 343 34.46 13.45 5.00
CA ASP A 343 35.81 13.37 4.45
C ASP A 343 36.25 14.76 3.97
N ILE A 344 37.28 15.30 4.61
CA ILE A 344 37.89 16.57 4.23
C ILE A 344 38.88 16.27 3.11
N VAL A 345 38.59 16.74 1.89
CA VAL A 345 39.45 16.53 0.71
C VAL A 345 40.22 17.81 0.42
N ALA A 346 41.47 17.87 0.85
CA ALA A 346 42.33 19.03 0.68
C ALA A 346 43.18 18.92 -0.60
N ASP A 347 43.10 19.91 -1.48
CA ASP A 347 44.08 20.04 -2.55
C ASP A 347 45.46 20.38 -1.98
N VAL A 348 46.44 19.54 -2.29
CA VAL A 348 47.85 19.71 -1.91
C VAL A 348 48.75 19.74 -3.16
N SER A 349 48.17 19.94 -4.35
CA SER A 349 48.93 20.08 -5.59
C SER A 349 49.86 21.29 -5.56
N THR A 350 50.79 21.36 -6.52
CA THR A 350 51.84 22.40 -6.50
C THR A 350 51.28 23.83 -6.70
N SER A 351 50.11 24.01 -7.31
CA SER A 351 49.44 25.32 -7.46
C SER A 351 49.14 25.97 -6.11
N MET A 352 48.63 25.16 -5.17
CA MET A 352 48.21 25.56 -3.82
C MET A 352 49.29 26.25 -2.98
N THR A 353 50.57 26.18 -3.37
CA THR A 353 51.75 26.66 -2.60
C THR A 353 51.58 28.06 -1.98
N TYR A 354 50.87 28.98 -2.65
CA TYR A 354 50.69 30.36 -2.16
C TYR A 354 49.58 30.49 -1.09
N ASP A 355 48.54 29.67 -1.18
CA ASP A 355 47.37 29.70 -0.27
C ASP A 355 47.41 28.58 0.79
N PHE A 356 48.37 27.66 0.69
CA PHE A 356 48.47 26.42 1.49
C PHE A 356 48.42 26.63 3.02
N ASN A 357 49.18 27.59 3.54
CA ASN A 357 49.15 27.91 4.97
C ASN A 357 47.76 28.42 5.40
N ASP A 358 47.09 29.21 4.56
CA ASP A 358 45.80 29.80 4.89
C ASP A 358 44.69 28.73 4.78
N MET A 359 44.83 27.77 3.86
CA MET A 359 44.06 26.51 3.87
C MET A 359 44.27 25.71 5.17
N GLN A 360 45.51 25.44 5.59
CA GLN A 360 45.80 24.68 6.81
C GLN A 360 45.16 25.34 8.06
N ASN A 361 45.18 26.67 8.13
CA ASN A 361 44.50 27.44 9.16
C ASN A 361 42.97 27.30 9.07
N ALA A 362 42.38 27.43 7.88
CA ALA A 362 40.93 27.29 7.69
C ALA A 362 40.40 25.89 8.04
N LEU A 363 41.08 24.84 7.56
CA LEU A 363 40.76 23.45 7.89
C LEU A 363 40.89 23.20 9.40
N SER A 364 41.95 23.71 10.03
CA SER A 364 42.10 23.65 11.49
C SER A 364 40.97 24.38 12.24
N GLY A 365 40.52 25.52 11.71
CA GLY A 365 39.38 26.29 12.22
C GLY A 365 38.08 25.50 12.15
N PHE A 366 37.79 24.92 10.97
CA PHE A 366 36.64 24.04 10.75
C PHE A 366 36.61 22.84 11.69
N VAL A 367 37.74 22.13 11.83
CA VAL A 367 37.85 20.96 12.73
C VAL A 367 37.59 21.34 14.19
N ASN A 368 37.90 22.57 14.62
CA ASN A 368 37.49 23.04 15.95
C ASN A 368 35.97 23.30 16.03
N TYR A 369 35.35 23.82 14.97
CA TYR A 369 33.94 24.25 14.93
C TYR A 369 32.92 23.10 14.98
N THR A 370 33.20 21.94 14.39
CA THR A 370 32.27 20.79 14.38
C THR A 370 31.89 20.32 15.80
N ASP A 371 30.85 19.49 15.95
CA ASP A 371 30.54 18.89 17.25
C ASP A 371 31.50 17.77 17.64
N SER A 372 31.51 17.38 18.91
CA SER A 372 32.47 16.41 19.47
C SER A 372 32.28 14.97 19.00
N ASP A 373 31.13 14.66 18.41
CA ASP A 373 30.74 13.35 17.92
C ASP A 373 30.78 13.24 16.38
N THR A 374 31.08 14.33 15.68
CA THR A 374 31.36 14.33 14.24
C THR A 374 32.60 13.49 13.94
N LYS A 375 32.48 12.55 13.01
CA LYS A 375 33.60 11.78 12.48
C LYS A 375 34.22 12.55 11.32
N LEU A 376 35.51 12.85 11.40
CA LEU A 376 36.25 13.55 10.34
C LEU A 376 37.31 12.63 9.75
N GLY A 377 37.41 12.62 8.42
CA GLY A 377 38.48 12.01 7.64
C GLY A 377 39.37 13.09 7.02
N LEU A 378 40.57 12.71 6.57
CA LEU A 378 41.45 13.59 5.82
C LEU A 378 42.01 12.85 4.60
N SER A 379 41.63 13.32 3.42
CA SER A 379 42.09 12.86 2.12
C SER A 379 42.69 14.04 1.35
N VAL A 380 43.49 13.77 0.33
CA VAL A 380 44.13 14.83 -0.49
C VAL A 380 43.98 14.63 -1.99
N ILE A 381 43.95 15.76 -2.70
CA ILE A 381 44.11 15.82 -4.16
C ILE A 381 45.58 16.14 -4.44
N SER A 382 46.25 15.25 -5.17
CA SER A 382 47.58 15.46 -5.74
C SER A 382 47.64 14.73 -7.10
N SER A 383 48.82 14.28 -7.55
CA SER A 383 48.96 13.46 -8.76
C SER A 383 48.15 12.15 -8.71
N ILE A 384 47.85 11.65 -7.51
CA ILE A 384 46.96 10.53 -7.22
C ILE A 384 46.15 10.85 -5.94
N TYR A 385 45.01 10.17 -5.77
CA TYR A 385 44.28 10.18 -4.50
C TYR A 385 45.10 9.54 -3.38
N GLU A 386 45.11 10.18 -2.21
CA GLU A 386 45.63 9.60 -0.98
C GLU A 386 44.73 9.90 0.23
N ARG A 387 44.32 8.85 0.95
CA ARG A 387 43.73 8.95 2.30
C ARG A 387 44.86 9.13 3.31
N LYS A 388 44.94 10.28 3.97
CA LYS A 388 45.95 10.57 5.00
C LYS A 388 45.53 10.10 6.39
N LEU A 389 44.24 10.19 6.72
CA LEU A 389 43.68 9.73 7.99
C LEU A 389 42.33 9.04 7.81
N GLY A 390 42.10 7.96 8.57
CA GLY A 390 40.79 7.34 8.71
C GLY A 390 39.80 8.20 9.50
N PHE A 391 38.50 7.90 9.41
CA PHE A 391 37.45 8.62 10.13
C PHE A 391 37.63 8.52 11.65
N THR A 392 37.71 9.67 12.33
CA THR A 392 37.87 9.75 13.80
C THR A 392 37.12 10.94 14.39
N GLN A 393 36.74 10.82 15.66
CA GLN A 393 36.21 11.93 16.47
C GLN A 393 37.33 12.72 17.19
N ASP A 394 38.58 12.23 17.17
CA ASP A 394 39.71 12.98 17.75
C ASP A 394 40.16 14.11 16.81
N LYS A 395 39.58 15.29 17.06
CA LYS A 395 39.92 16.57 16.41
C LYS A 395 41.41 16.89 16.42
N ASN A 396 42.19 16.44 17.41
CA ASN A 396 43.62 16.73 17.47
C ASN A 396 44.38 15.89 16.43
N VAL A 397 44.03 14.60 16.27
CA VAL A 397 44.61 13.74 15.23
C VAL A 397 44.41 14.33 13.84
N ILE A 398 43.22 14.85 13.54
CA ILE A 398 42.93 15.49 12.25
C ILE A 398 43.71 16.79 12.07
N LYS A 399 43.80 17.64 13.11
CA LYS A 399 44.59 18.88 13.07
C LYS A 399 46.08 18.62 12.90
N ASP A 400 46.64 17.65 13.62
CA ASP A 400 48.02 17.22 13.45
C ASP A 400 48.25 16.67 12.04
N GLY A 401 47.27 15.94 11.48
CA GLY A 401 47.28 15.54 10.07
C GLY A 401 47.36 16.72 9.09
N ILE A 402 46.50 17.73 9.26
CA ILE A 402 46.46 18.95 8.45
C ILE A 402 47.80 19.70 8.48
N TRP A 403 48.39 19.88 9.67
CA TRP A 403 49.67 20.58 9.83
C TRP A 403 50.89 19.79 9.33
N ASN A 404 50.75 18.47 9.12
CA ASN A 404 51.77 17.61 8.51
C ASN A 404 51.58 17.43 6.98
N LEU A 405 50.60 18.09 6.35
CA LEU A 405 50.49 18.14 4.90
C LEU A 405 51.62 18.99 4.29
N GLU A 406 52.03 18.66 3.08
CA GLU A 406 52.98 19.41 2.25
C GLU A 406 52.41 19.56 0.82
N CYS A 407 52.78 20.62 0.10
CA CYS A 407 52.42 20.78 -1.32
C CYS A 407 53.32 19.92 -2.23
N TYR A 408 52.72 19.07 -3.08
CA TYR A 408 53.42 18.28 -4.08
C TYR A 408 52.50 17.83 -5.23
N GLY A 409 53.10 17.54 -6.38
CA GLY A 409 52.42 16.89 -7.50
C GLY A 409 51.45 17.78 -8.26
N CYS A 410 50.54 17.13 -8.97
CA CYS A 410 49.56 17.71 -9.90
C CYS A 410 48.14 17.61 -9.34
N THR A 411 47.10 17.84 -10.15
CA THR A 411 45.73 18.02 -9.62
C THR A 411 44.78 16.98 -10.22
N SER A 412 44.87 15.74 -9.72
CA SER A 412 43.98 14.62 -10.11
C SER A 412 42.62 14.71 -9.41
N LEU A 413 41.89 15.78 -9.72
CA LEU A 413 40.69 16.21 -9.02
C LEU A 413 39.57 15.17 -9.11
N TYR A 414 39.18 14.76 -10.31
CA TYR A 414 38.02 13.86 -10.48
C TYR A 414 38.26 12.47 -9.89
N GLN A 415 39.46 11.90 -10.10
CA GLN A 415 39.86 10.65 -9.45
C GLN A 415 39.81 10.74 -7.91
N SER A 416 40.24 11.87 -7.35
CA SER A 416 40.28 12.07 -5.89
C SER A 416 38.90 12.25 -5.29
N LEU A 417 38.01 13.00 -5.94
CA LEU A 417 36.61 13.12 -5.56
C LEU A 417 35.89 11.76 -5.65
N TYR A 418 36.05 11.04 -6.77
CA TYR A 418 35.51 9.69 -6.96
C TYR A 418 35.94 8.74 -5.82
N SER A 419 37.24 8.74 -5.49
CA SER A 419 37.80 7.83 -4.47
C SER A 419 37.36 8.21 -3.06
N SER A 420 37.27 9.52 -2.75
CA SER A 420 36.74 10.02 -1.49
C SER A 420 35.26 9.69 -1.30
N VAL A 421 34.45 9.77 -2.37
CA VAL A 421 33.04 9.33 -2.34
C VAL A 421 32.91 7.86 -1.98
N VAL A 422 33.66 6.97 -2.65
CA VAL A 422 33.64 5.52 -2.36
C VAL A 422 34.07 5.23 -0.93
N TYR A 423 35.10 5.92 -0.43
CA TYR A 423 35.53 5.80 0.96
C TYR A 423 34.47 6.31 1.94
N THR A 424 33.87 7.47 1.67
CA THR A 424 32.85 8.09 2.54
C THR A 424 31.57 7.25 2.59
N ALA A 425 31.17 6.63 1.48
CA ALA A 425 30.04 5.71 1.39
C ALA A 425 30.11 4.55 2.41
N SER A 426 31.32 4.14 2.80
CA SER A 426 31.51 3.06 3.79
C SER A 426 31.10 3.43 5.22
N SER A 427 30.76 4.69 5.49
CA SER A 427 30.38 5.17 6.82
C SER A 427 28.88 5.24 7.06
N GLU A 428 28.48 4.73 8.22
CA GLU A 428 27.12 4.85 8.79
C GLU A 428 26.76 6.30 9.13
N GLY A 429 25.45 6.58 9.26
CA GLY A 429 24.95 7.92 9.56
C GLY A 429 24.96 8.84 8.35
N ALA A 430 24.66 10.12 8.57
CA ALA A 430 24.74 11.13 7.53
C ALA A 430 26.19 11.40 7.14
N ARG A 431 26.48 11.53 5.84
CA ARG A 431 27.85 11.58 5.34
C ARG A 431 28.00 12.45 4.10
N CYS A 432 29.09 13.20 4.01
CA CYS A 432 29.41 13.99 2.82
C CYS A 432 30.92 14.10 2.59
N VAL A 433 31.28 14.40 1.34
CA VAL A 433 32.64 14.82 0.97
C VAL A 433 32.66 16.35 0.97
N VAL A 434 33.65 16.97 1.60
CA VAL A 434 33.87 18.42 1.50
C VAL A 434 35.26 18.69 0.96
N ALA A 435 35.30 18.99 -0.34
CA ALA A 435 36.52 19.21 -1.11
C ALA A 435 36.85 20.69 -1.27
N TYR A 436 38.15 20.98 -1.36
CA TYR A 436 38.70 22.31 -1.55
C TYR A 436 39.84 22.26 -2.55
N THR A 437 39.85 23.16 -3.55
CA THR A 437 40.84 23.21 -4.64
C THR A 437 40.97 24.61 -5.24
N ASP A 438 42.17 24.98 -5.73
CA ASP A 438 42.45 26.20 -6.49
C ASP A 438 42.55 25.96 -8.02
N GLY A 439 42.46 24.70 -8.45
CA GLY A 439 42.91 24.25 -9.75
C GLY A 439 41.84 23.84 -10.75
N LEU A 440 42.30 23.54 -11.95
CA LEU A 440 41.59 22.72 -12.92
C LEU A 440 41.94 21.23 -12.68
N ASN A 441 41.19 20.31 -13.28
CA ASN A 441 41.63 18.90 -13.34
C ASN A 441 42.83 18.78 -14.28
N GLU A 442 44.04 18.91 -13.72
CA GLU A 442 45.34 18.75 -14.39
C GLU A 442 46.10 17.53 -13.82
N PRO A 443 45.58 16.29 -14.00
CA PRO A 443 46.26 15.07 -13.59
C PRO A 443 47.48 14.77 -14.48
N TYR A 444 48.28 13.77 -14.07
CA TYR A 444 49.07 13.00 -15.02
C TYR A 444 48.37 11.69 -15.38
N GLY A 445 48.63 11.26 -16.62
CA GLY A 445 48.14 10.02 -17.22
C GLY A 445 46.68 9.73 -16.91
N THR A 446 46.45 8.71 -16.10
CA THR A 446 45.14 8.06 -15.96
C THR A 446 44.17 8.74 -15.00
N GLY A 447 44.58 9.84 -14.36
CA GLY A 447 43.61 10.80 -13.83
C GLY A 447 42.78 11.47 -14.94
N TYR A 448 43.21 11.43 -16.21
CA TYR A 448 42.40 11.83 -17.37
C TYR A 448 41.38 10.76 -17.80
N ASP A 449 41.41 9.54 -17.24
CA ASP A 449 40.39 8.52 -17.48
C ASP A 449 39.14 8.72 -16.59
N TYR A 450 39.18 9.70 -15.68
CA TYR A 450 38.05 10.14 -14.87
C TYR A 450 37.58 11.52 -15.34
N ASP A 451 36.26 11.72 -15.43
CA ASP A 451 35.65 13.02 -15.66
C ASP A 451 34.66 13.44 -14.56
N ALA A 452 33.98 14.57 -14.77
CA ALA A 452 33.00 15.10 -13.83
C ALA A 452 31.76 14.19 -13.70
N ASP A 453 31.35 13.51 -14.78
CA ASP A 453 30.19 12.64 -14.80
C ASP A 453 30.49 11.33 -14.06
N ASP A 454 31.74 10.84 -14.04
CA ASP A 454 32.15 9.71 -13.18
C ASP A 454 31.94 10.03 -11.69
N VAL A 455 32.34 11.23 -11.25
CA VAL A 455 32.14 11.70 -9.87
C VAL A 455 30.66 11.79 -9.53
N ILE A 456 29.86 12.38 -10.43
CA ILE A 456 28.40 12.51 -10.25
C ILE A 456 27.73 11.14 -10.18
N GLN A 457 28.12 10.21 -11.05
CA GLN A 457 27.57 8.85 -11.07
C GLN A 457 27.89 8.08 -9.78
N VAL A 458 29.14 8.09 -9.31
CA VAL A 458 29.50 7.34 -8.09
C VAL A 458 28.89 7.95 -6.83
N ALA A 459 28.78 9.28 -6.77
CA ALA A 459 28.14 10.00 -5.68
C ALA A 459 26.63 9.74 -5.61
N ASN A 460 25.93 9.74 -6.75
CA ASN A 460 24.52 9.38 -6.81
C ASN A 460 24.28 7.88 -6.57
N TYR A 461 25.21 7.01 -6.96
CA TYR A 461 25.13 5.58 -6.72
C TYR A 461 25.18 5.24 -5.22
N TYR A 462 26.12 5.85 -4.47
CA TYR A 462 26.22 5.67 -3.01
C TYR A 462 25.45 6.72 -2.18
N GLN A 463 24.73 7.62 -2.85
CA GLN A 463 23.99 8.73 -2.25
C GLN A 463 24.85 9.53 -1.24
N VAL A 464 26.03 9.98 -1.69
CA VAL A 464 27.00 10.76 -0.90
C VAL A 464 27.15 12.16 -1.53
N PRO A 465 26.65 13.22 -0.87
CA PRO A 465 26.81 14.59 -1.35
C PRO A 465 28.27 15.05 -1.41
N VAL A 466 28.61 15.76 -2.49
CA VAL A 466 29.94 16.36 -2.69
C VAL A 466 29.82 17.88 -2.60
N TYR A 467 30.31 18.45 -1.50
CA TYR A 467 30.48 19.90 -1.38
C TYR A 467 31.86 20.29 -1.93
N ILE A 468 31.92 21.39 -2.69
CA ILE A 468 33.17 21.84 -3.31
C ILE A 468 33.37 23.33 -3.05
N ILE A 469 34.54 23.69 -2.53
CA ILE A 469 34.96 25.08 -2.32
C ILE A 469 36.08 25.40 -3.33
N GLY A 470 35.74 26.16 -4.37
CA GLY A 470 36.70 26.61 -5.39
C GLY A 470 37.39 27.91 -4.98
N LEU A 471 38.72 27.90 -4.94
CA LEU A 471 39.55 29.05 -4.59
C LEU A 471 39.95 29.89 -5.81
N GLY A 472 39.85 31.21 -5.67
CA GLY A 472 40.31 32.16 -6.67
C GLY A 472 39.44 32.21 -7.93
N ASN A 473 40.00 32.78 -9.00
CA ASN A 473 39.28 33.03 -10.26
C ASN A 473 39.72 32.08 -11.40
N GLY A 474 40.62 31.12 -11.12
CA GLY A 474 41.18 30.19 -12.11
C GLY A 474 40.46 28.85 -12.22
N VAL A 475 39.66 28.49 -11.20
CA VAL A 475 38.90 27.22 -11.13
C VAL A 475 37.79 27.11 -12.17
N ASP A 476 37.49 25.88 -12.59
CA ASP A 476 36.34 25.56 -13.45
C ASP A 476 35.02 25.60 -12.66
N SER A 477 34.64 26.80 -12.22
CA SER A 477 33.42 27.04 -11.44
C SER A 477 32.15 26.44 -12.06
N PRO A 478 31.94 26.44 -13.40
CA PRO A 478 30.83 25.71 -14.02
C PRO A 478 30.84 24.21 -13.74
N THR A 479 31.96 23.52 -13.96
CA THR A 479 32.02 22.06 -13.79
C THR A 479 31.98 21.65 -12.31
N LEU A 480 32.69 22.38 -11.43
CA LEU A 480 32.64 22.12 -9.99
C LEU A 480 31.24 22.36 -9.41
N ARG A 481 30.52 23.38 -9.92
CA ARG A 481 29.12 23.60 -9.58
C ARG A 481 28.22 22.47 -10.07
N ASN A 482 28.45 21.95 -11.28
CA ASN A 482 27.70 20.80 -11.79
C ASN A 482 27.88 19.57 -10.90
N ILE A 483 29.12 19.21 -10.54
CA ILE A 483 29.42 18.07 -9.65
C ILE A 483 28.71 18.23 -8.31
N ALA A 484 28.84 19.39 -7.65
CA ALA A 484 28.24 19.59 -6.35
C ALA A 484 26.70 19.54 -6.41
N GLN A 485 26.08 20.30 -7.31
CA GLN A 485 24.62 20.38 -7.41
C GLN A 485 23.98 19.06 -7.88
N ALA A 486 24.62 18.33 -8.79
CA ALA A 486 24.10 17.05 -9.30
C ALA A 486 24.25 15.88 -8.32
N THR A 487 24.88 16.10 -7.16
CA THR A 487 25.07 15.08 -6.10
C THR A 487 24.36 15.45 -4.80
N GLY A 488 23.58 16.54 -4.77
CA GLY A 488 22.92 17.04 -3.57
C GLY A 488 23.82 17.87 -2.64
N GLY A 489 25.06 18.17 -3.06
CA GLY A 489 25.94 19.11 -2.40
C GLY A 489 25.81 20.54 -2.94
N GLU A 490 26.71 21.42 -2.52
CA GLU A 490 26.74 22.82 -2.95
C GLU A 490 28.15 23.31 -3.27
N TYR A 491 28.26 24.14 -4.30
CA TYR A 491 29.51 24.76 -4.72
C TYR A 491 29.62 26.20 -4.23
N TYR A 492 30.70 26.46 -3.49
CA TYR A 492 31.07 27.74 -2.95
C TYR A 492 32.30 28.29 -3.66
N SER A 493 32.29 29.59 -3.97
CA SER A 493 33.45 30.27 -4.54
C SER A 493 34.09 31.17 -3.49
N ALA A 494 35.36 30.93 -3.19
CA ALA A 494 36.15 31.70 -2.24
C ALA A 494 37.17 32.56 -3.00
N SER A 495 37.08 33.89 -2.88
CA SER A 495 38.06 34.81 -3.50
C SER A 495 39.44 34.80 -2.82
N SER A 496 39.54 34.23 -1.62
CA SER A 496 40.78 33.99 -0.87
C SER A 496 40.55 32.97 0.23
N ALA A 497 41.63 32.37 0.75
CA ALA A 497 41.55 31.34 1.78
C ALA A 497 41.00 31.85 3.14
N TYR A 498 40.98 33.16 3.38
CA TYR A 498 40.44 33.79 4.60
C TYR A 498 38.95 33.52 4.85
N ASN A 499 38.16 33.29 3.79
CA ASN A 499 36.72 33.05 3.91
C ASN A 499 36.37 31.56 4.14
N LEU A 500 37.34 30.65 4.06
CA LEU A 500 37.06 29.22 3.99
C LEU A 500 36.46 28.66 5.28
N GLN A 501 36.92 29.11 6.45
CA GLN A 501 36.36 28.65 7.73
C GLN A 501 34.85 28.92 7.82
N ASP A 502 34.39 30.07 7.36
CA ASP A 502 32.96 30.43 7.36
C ASP A 502 32.18 29.55 6.38
N LEU A 503 32.73 29.25 5.19
CA LEU A 503 32.10 28.35 4.22
C LEU A 503 31.99 26.91 4.74
N TYR A 504 33.05 26.38 5.34
CA TYR A 504 33.03 25.08 6.01
C TYR A 504 32.02 25.03 7.18
N THR A 505 31.91 26.13 7.93
CA THR A 505 30.94 26.31 9.01
C THR A 505 29.50 26.29 8.48
N ASP A 506 29.23 27.00 7.38
CA ASP A 506 27.91 27.03 6.73
C ASP A 506 27.50 25.65 6.17
N ILE A 507 28.43 24.90 5.58
CA ILE A 507 28.19 23.53 5.10
C ILE A 507 27.79 22.62 6.27
N TYR A 508 28.56 22.66 7.37
CA TYR A 508 28.28 21.88 8.57
C TYR A 508 26.92 22.23 9.19
N ALA A 509 26.62 23.52 9.31
CA ALA A 509 25.36 24.01 9.84
C ALA A 509 24.16 23.59 8.98
N LYS A 510 24.29 23.57 7.64
CA LYS A 510 23.27 23.03 6.72
C LYS A 510 23.06 21.53 6.90
N GLN A 511 24.15 20.76 6.95
CA GLN A 511 24.08 19.31 7.12
C GLN A 511 23.41 18.91 8.45
N GLY A 512 23.73 19.58 9.55
CA GLY A 512 23.05 19.37 10.86
C GLY A 512 21.57 19.74 10.89
N LYS A 513 21.04 20.43 9.87
CA LYS A 513 19.63 20.82 9.74
C LYS A 513 18.81 19.89 8.83
N MET A 514 19.44 18.89 8.22
CA MET A 514 18.69 17.87 7.48
C MET A 514 17.78 17.09 8.42
N TYR A 515 16.67 16.58 7.89
CA TYR A 515 15.73 15.72 8.62
C TYR A 515 16.03 14.25 8.34
N GLN A 516 16.16 13.44 9.40
CA GLN A 516 16.32 12.00 9.36
C GLN A 516 14.96 11.32 9.61
N LEU A 517 14.32 10.82 8.56
CA LEU A 517 13.16 9.93 8.67
C LEU A 517 13.65 8.48 8.82
N THR A 518 13.29 7.82 9.92
CA THR A 518 13.63 6.40 10.15
C THR A 518 12.39 5.52 9.98
N TYR A 519 12.51 4.41 9.25
CA TYR A 519 11.45 3.40 9.12
C TYR A 519 11.96 1.96 9.21
N GLU A 520 11.09 1.04 9.62
CA GLU A 520 11.32 -0.40 9.64
C GLU A 520 11.11 -0.99 8.23
N THR A 521 12.13 -1.69 7.72
CA THR A 521 12.01 -2.53 6.51
C THR A 521 11.99 -4.01 6.91
N THR A 522 11.27 -4.81 6.13
CA THR A 522 11.31 -6.28 6.20
C THR A 522 12.16 -6.90 5.10
N ARG A 523 12.76 -6.08 4.22
CA ARG A 523 13.56 -6.52 3.09
C ARG A 523 15.04 -6.61 3.47
N PRO A 524 15.77 -7.64 3.00
CA PRO A 524 17.22 -7.63 3.07
C PRO A 524 17.78 -6.55 2.12
N ASN A 525 18.87 -5.90 2.52
CA ASN A 525 19.61 -4.94 1.68
C ASN A 525 20.51 -5.64 0.65
N THR A 526 19.97 -6.67 -0.01
CA THR A 526 20.65 -7.47 -1.05
C THR A 526 20.07 -7.23 -2.45
N GLN A 527 19.14 -6.26 -2.56
CA GLN A 527 18.50 -5.84 -3.81
C GLN A 527 18.09 -4.37 -3.68
N ASP A 528 18.28 -3.62 -4.75
CA ASP A 528 17.78 -2.26 -4.89
C ASP A 528 16.25 -2.21 -5.02
N ARG A 529 15.63 -1.11 -4.57
CA ARG A 529 14.17 -0.99 -4.47
C ARG A 529 13.73 0.45 -4.49
N ASN A 530 12.60 0.75 -5.14
CA ASN A 530 12.01 2.09 -5.00
C ASN A 530 11.35 2.23 -3.63
N VAL A 531 11.58 3.38 -3.01
CA VAL A 531 10.95 3.82 -1.76
C VAL A 531 10.06 5.00 -2.09
N TYR A 532 8.82 4.96 -1.62
CA TYR A 532 7.89 6.08 -1.70
C TYR A 532 7.66 6.66 -0.31
N VAL A 533 7.74 7.98 -0.18
CA VAL A 533 7.49 8.73 1.05
C VAL A 533 6.46 9.82 0.76
N MET A 534 5.37 9.79 1.50
CA MET A 534 4.37 10.87 1.56
C MET A 534 4.40 11.54 2.94
N TYR A 535 4.32 12.86 2.97
CA TYR A 535 3.94 13.66 4.13
C TYR A 535 3.01 14.77 3.66
N ASN A 536 1.92 15.04 4.37
CA ASN A 536 1.08 16.20 4.11
C ASN A 536 0.33 16.63 5.37
N ASP A 537 0.53 17.88 5.81
CA ASP A 537 -0.21 18.51 6.91
C ASP A 537 -0.95 19.81 6.49
N GLY A 538 -1.01 20.06 5.18
CA GLY A 538 -1.55 21.29 4.58
C GLY A 538 -0.57 22.45 4.45
N ASN A 539 0.54 22.48 5.22
CA ASN A 539 1.57 23.53 5.16
C ASN A 539 2.87 23.02 4.53
N PHE A 540 3.26 21.78 4.83
CA PHE A 540 4.42 21.11 4.22
C PHE A 540 3.96 19.85 3.50
N SER A 541 4.55 19.58 2.34
CA SER A 541 4.27 18.40 1.53
C SER A 541 5.55 17.70 1.08
N ILE A 542 5.57 16.37 1.17
CA ILE A 542 6.64 15.51 0.65
C ILE A 542 5.97 14.45 -0.21
N HIS A 543 6.37 14.36 -1.48
CA HIS A 543 5.95 13.29 -2.40
C HIS A 543 7.21 12.82 -3.14
N CYS A 544 7.88 11.85 -2.57
CA CYS A 544 9.16 11.34 -3.05
C CYS A 544 9.00 9.87 -3.48
N GLU A 545 9.29 9.56 -4.75
CA GLU A 545 9.51 8.18 -5.23
C GLU A 545 10.94 8.11 -5.76
N GLN A 546 11.80 7.30 -5.14
CA GLN A 546 13.23 7.27 -5.45
C GLN A 546 13.83 5.87 -5.23
N LEU A 547 14.72 5.47 -6.13
CA LEU A 547 15.47 4.23 -6.02
C LEU A 547 16.45 4.30 -4.84
N LEU A 548 16.26 3.40 -3.88
CA LEU A 548 17.22 3.11 -2.82
C LEU A 548 18.17 2.02 -3.33
N ASN A 549 19.44 2.39 -3.53
CA ASN A 549 20.50 1.48 -3.95
C ASN A 549 21.00 0.64 -2.75
N ALA A 550 20.09 -0.10 -2.14
CA ALA A 550 20.34 -0.79 -0.86
C ALA A 550 21.46 -1.84 -0.96
N GLU A 551 21.61 -2.52 -2.10
CA GLU A 551 22.69 -3.49 -2.32
C GLU A 551 24.06 -2.78 -2.34
N ALA A 552 24.15 -1.66 -3.05
CA ALA A 552 25.35 -0.83 -3.13
C ALA A 552 25.75 -0.25 -1.77
N LEU A 553 24.79 0.28 -1.01
CA LEU A 553 25.02 0.84 0.32
C LEU A 553 25.46 -0.24 1.32
N GLN A 554 24.81 -1.41 1.30
CA GLN A 554 25.19 -2.54 2.15
C GLN A 554 26.62 -3.01 1.88
N ALA A 555 26.98 -3.17 0.59
CA ALA A 555 28.33 -3.52 0.18
C ALA A 555 29.37 -2.46 0.61
N ALA A 556 29.02 -1.17 0.59
CA ALA A 556 29.92 -0.10 1.02
C ALA A 556 30.31 -0.22 2.51
N TYR A 557 29.38 -0.57 3.41
CA TYR A 557 29.71 -0.74 4.83
C TYR A 557 30.65 -1.93 5.07
N GLU A 558 30.55 -2.98 4.26
CA GLU A 558 31.43 -4.15 4.34
C GLU A 558 32.88 -3.82 3.90
N LEU A 559 33.05 -2.80 3.04
CA LEU A 559 34.36 -2.24 2.68
C LEU A 559 35.02 -1.42 3.83
N ASN A 560 34.31 -1.08 4.90
CA ASN A 560 34.88 -0.27 5.99
C ASN A 560 35.82 -1.08 6.94
N GLN A 561 36.06 -2.36 6.66
CA GLN A 561 36.95 -3.22 7.46
C GLN A 561 38.45 -3.05 7.14
N PHE A 562 38.84 -2.11 6.27
CA PHE A 562 40.22 -1.89 5.84
C PHE A 562 40.85 -0.62 6.46
N GLU A 563 41.76 -0.82 7.43
CA GLU A 563 42.42 0.27 8.18
C GLU A 563 43.24 1.24 7.31
N SER A 564 43.33 2.52 7.73
CA SER A 564 44.11 3.54 7.02
C SER A 564 45.62 3.36 7.08
N GLY A 565 46.13 2.51 7.99
CA GLY A 565 47.54 2.15 8.05
C GLY A 565 47.93 0.98 7.14
N ASP A 566 46.96 0.25 6.58
CA ASP A 566 47.21 -0.97 5.81
C ASP A 566 47.46 -0.66 4.32
N TYR A 567 48.53 0.10 4.06
CA TYR A 567 49.03 0.29 2.69
C TYR A 567 49.42 -1.06 2.05
N THR A 568 49.72 -2.08 2.85
CA THR A 568 49.92 -3.48 2.44
C THR A 568 48.66 -4.15 1.85
N ALA A 569 47.46 -3.86 2.36
CA ALA A 569 46.21 -4.48 1.90
C ALA A 569 45.78 -4.05 0.49
N TYR A 570 46.27 -2.90 0.01
CA TYR A 570 46.21 -2.56 -1.41
C TYR A 570 47.52 -2.89 -2.14
N TYR A 571 48.68 -2.40 -1.68
CA TYR A 571 49.99 -2.66 -2.31
C TYR A 571 51.20 -2.40 -1.40
N MET A 572 51.92 -3.44 -0.92
CA MET A 572 53.36 -3.30 -0.63
C MET A 572 54.22 -4.57 -0.82
N ASP A 573 55.44 -4.33 -1.33
CA ASP A 573 56.70 -5.10 -1.22
C ASP A 573 56.78 -6.61 -1.51
N ASN A 574 57.28 -6.91 -2.72
CA ASN A 574 58.46 -7.75 -2.95
C ASN A 574 58.57 -9.14 -2.24
N LYS A 575 57.46 -9.87 -2.03
CA LYS A 575 57.42 -11.36 -1.96
C LYS A 575 56.02 -11.94 -2.06
N TYR A 576 55.96 -13.20 -2.50
CA TYR A 576 54.76 -14.04 -2.54
C TYR A 576 54.04 -14.15 -1.17
N LEU A 577 52.70 -14.17 -1.19
CA LEU A 577 51.91 -14.69 -0.07
C LEU A 577 52.10 -16.23 0.05
N SER A 578 52.27 -16.73 1.27
CA SER A 578 52.35 -18.17 1.56
C SER A 578 50.96 -18.81 1.65
N SER A 579 50.87 -20.14 1.54
CA SER A 579 49.64 -20.90 1.74
C SER A 579 48.96 -20.62 3.08
N ASP A 580 49.77 -20.41 4.11
CA ASP A 580 49.28 -20.22 5.48
C ASP A 580 48.68 -18.81 5.61
N ASN A 581 49.32 -17.79 5.01
CA ASN A 581 48.78 -16.43 4.96
C ASN A 581 47.47 -16.35 4.13
N LEU A 582 47.35 -17.19 3.09
CA LEU A 582 46.14 -17.35 2.28
C LEU A 582 45.01 -18.13 2.98
N SER A 583 45.24 -18.70 4.17
CA SER A 583 44.23 -19.44 4.93
C SER A 583 43.43 -18.60 5.93
N TYR A 584 43.87 -17.36 6.19
CA TYR A 584 43.20 -16.41 7.09
C TYR A 584 42.32 -15.39 6.35
N LEU A 585 42.31 -15.41 5.01
CA LEU A 585 41.46 -14.55 4.18
C LEU A 585 40.07 -15.18 4.03
N GLY A 586 39.07 -14.54 4.63
CA GLY A 586 37.65 -14.93 4.55
C GLY A 586 36.98 -14.58 3.21
N ASP A 587 35.79 -15.14 3.01
CA ASP A 587 35.16 -15.36 1.70
C ASP A 587 34.30 -14.21 1.12
N ASP A 588 34.79 -12.97 1.01
CA ASP A 588 34.58 -12.22 -0.25
C ASP A 588 35.64 -11.14 -0.57
N LEU A 589 36.89 -11.59 -0.62
CA LEU A 589 37.97 -10.89 -1.33
C LEU A 589 37.97 -11.23 -2.85
N GLU A 590 36.92 -11.89 -3.36
CA GLU A 590 37.06 -12.83 -4.47
C GLU A 590 37.19 -12.14 -5.84
N ALA A 591 36.56 -10.97 -6.04
CA ALA A 591 36.67 -10.19 -7.27
C ALA A 591 38.06 -9.55 -7.45
N VAL A 592 38.66 -9.00 -6.39
CA VAL A 592 40.02 -8.43 -6.42
C VAL A 592 41.05 -9.55 -6.62
N GLN A 593 40.89 -10.65 -5.89
CA GLN A 593 41.73 -11.83 -6.03
C GLN A 593 41.64 -12.46 -7.44
N THR A 594 40.47 -12.40 -8.08
CA THR A 594 40.23 -12.82 -9.47
C THR A 594 41.06 -12.01 -10.46
N VAL A 595 40.98 -10.67 -10.40
CA VAL A 595 41.71 -9.77 -11.32
C VAL A 595 43.22 -9.95 -11.19
N ILE A 596 43.73 -10.08 -9.96
CA ILE A 596 45.15 -10.34 -9.69
C ILE A 596 45.59 -11.70 -10.27
N ASN A 597 44.81 -12.76 -10.06
CA ASN A 597 45.14 -14.11 -10.54
C ASN A 597 45.14 -14.21 -12.08
N ILE A 598 44.22 -13.50 -12.75
CA ILE A 598 44.18 -13.41 -14.22
C ILE A 598 45.49 -12.80 -14.77
N TYR A 599 46.01 -11.74 -14.12
CA TYR A 599 47.26 -11.10 -14.54
C TYR A 599 48.48 -12.03 -14.38
N TYR A 600 48.54 -12.84 -13.32
CA TYR A 600 49.59 -13.84 -13.14
C TYR A 600 49.47 -15.01 -14.13
N ALA A 601 48.26 -15.52 -14.40
CA ALA A 601 48.03 -16.56 -15.41
C ALA A 601 48.47 -16.11 -16.82
N LYS A 602 48.18 -14.85 -17.18
CA LYS A 602 48.64 -14.20 -18.44
C LYS A 602 50.17 -14.15 -18.59
N ASN A 603 50.92 -14.27 -17.50
CA ASN A 603 52.39 -14.29 -17.48
C ASN A 603 53.00 -15.71 -17.32
N GLY A 604 52.19 -16.77 -17.49
CA GLY A 604 52.67 -18.16 -17.51
C GLY A 604 52.80 -18.82 -16.14
N TYR A 605 52.30 -18.19 -15.08
CA TYR A 605 52.21 -18.78 -13.75
C TYR A 605 50.99 -19.72 -13.66
N LYS A 606 51.13 -20.81 -12.90
CA LYS A 606 50.05 -21.79 -12.67
C LYS A 606 49.42 -21.61 -11.29
N PHE A 607 48.13 -21.91 -11.19
CA PHE A 607 47.46 -22.13 -9.92
C PHE A 607 48.13 -23.30 -9.18
N GLY A 608 48.30 -23.18 -7.86
CA GLY A 608 48.94 -24.21 -7.04
C GLY A 608 48.01 -25.40 -6.78
N ASP A 609 48.58 -26.57 -6.53
CA ASP A 609 47.84 -27.83 -6.36
C ASP A 609 47.11 -27.97 -5.00
N GLY A 610 47.14 -26.93 -4.16
CA GLY A 610 46.44 -26.89 -2.87
C GLY A 610 44.95 -26.54 -3.00
N GLU A 611 44.17 -26.77 -1.94
CA GLU A 611 42.71 -26.57 -1.93
C GLU A 611 42.29 -25.15 -2.35
N ASN A 612 42.93 -24.11 -1.80
CA ASN A 612 42.72 -22.70 -2.18
C ASN A 612 43.37 -22.30 -3.52
N GLY A 613 44.20 -23.17 -4.12
CA GLY A 613 44.61 -23.00 -5.52
C GLY A 613 43.57 -23.58 -6.48
N GLN A 614 42.99 -24.73 -6.11
CA GLN A 614 42.01 -25.45 -6.91
C GLN A 614 40.59 -24.84 -6.84
N LYS A 615 40.15 -24.30 -5.70
CA LYS A 615 38.89 -23.53 -5.56
C LYS A 615 38.90 -22.32 -6.51
N GLN A 616 40.01 -21.59 -6.54
CA GLN A 616 40.21 -20.40 -7.37
C GLN A 616 40.32 -20.77 -8.85
N LEU A 617 41.05 -21.83 -9.21
CA LEU A 617 41.05 -22.41 -10.56
C LEU A 617 39.62 -22.80 -11.00
N ASN A 618 38.86 -23.47 -10.14
CA ASN A 618 37.47 -23.86 -10.43
C ASN A 618 36.53 -22.64 -10.60
N LYS A 619 36.69 -21.58 -9.81
CA LYS A 619 35.95 -20.32 -9.99
C LYS A 619 36.28 -19.69 -11.35
N MET A 620 37.56 -19.57 -11.70
CA MET A 620 37.99 -19.00 -12.99
C MET A 620 37.50 -19.83 -14.19
N LEU A 621 37.41 -21.16 -14.04
CA LEU A 621 36.81 -22.06 -15.03
C LEU A 621 35.29 -21.86 -15.13
N SER A 622 34.58 -21.71 -14.01
CA SER A 622 33.12 -21.48 -13.98
C SER A 622 32.72 -20.15 -14.62
N LEU A 623 33.58 -19.13 -14.52
CA LEU A 623 33.41 -17.82 -15.16
C LEU A 623 33.87 -17.81 -16.64
N GLY A 624 34.42 -18.91 -17.15
CA GLY A 624 34.90 -19.03 -18.53
C GLY A 624 36.18 -18.23 -18.85
N VAL A 625 36.89 -17.73 -17.84
CA VAL A 625 38.00 -16.77 -18.00
C VAL A 625 39.35 -17.45 -18.32
N ILE A 626 39.49 -18.74 -17.99
CA ILE A 626 40.67 -19.56 -18.34
C ILE A 626 40.26 -20.94 -18.86
N SER A 627 41.17 -21.64 -19.56
CA SER A 627 40.97 -23.04 -19.96
C SER A 627 41.23 -24.03 -18.83
N SER A 628 40.78 -25.28 -18.96
CA SER A 628 40.93 -26.37 -17.98
C SER A 628 42.37 -26.68 -17.54
N ASN A 629 43.36 -26.19 -18.28
CA ASN A 629 44.80 -26.29 -18.02
C ASN A 629 45.42 -24.98 -17.46
N GLY A 630 44.60 -24.01 -17.05
CA GLY A 630 45.01 -22.82 -16.32
C GLY A 630 45.45 -21.62 -17.17
N THR A 631 45.32 -21.68 -18.49
CA THR A 631 45.87 -20.65 -19.41
C THR A 631 44.93 -20.35 -20.58
N LEU A 632 44.54 -19.09 -20.75
CA LEU A 632 44.04 -18.55 -22.03
C LEU A 632 45.04 -17.51 -22.56
N ASP A 633 44.96 -17.18 -23.85
CA ASP A 633 45.76 -16.07 -24.39
C ASP A 633 45.29 -14.71 -23.85
N GLY A 634 46.19 -13.74 -23.87
CA GLY A 634 45.98 -12.44 -23.24
C GLY A 634 44.95 -11.54 -23.92
N ASP A 635 44.56 -11.80 -25.17
CA ASP A 635 43.63 -10.98 -25.95
C ASP A 635 42.20 -11.46 -25.74
N THR A 636 41.99 -12.78 -25.74
CA THR A 636 40.70 -13.41 -25.40
C THR A 636 40.24 -13.00 -24.00
N VAL A 637 41.14 -13.05 -23.01
CA VAL A 637 40.87 -12.58 -21.63
C VAL A 637 40.50 -11.10 -21.59
N SER A 638 41.21 -10.25 -22.34
CA SER A 638 40.97 -8.81 -22.36
C SER A 638 39.61 -8.46 -22.99
N GLN A 639 39.13 -9.25 -23.95
CA GLN A 639 37.77 -9.10 -24.50
C GLN A 639 36.68 -9.47 -23.50
N LEU A 640 36.89 -10.52 -22.67
CA LEU A 640 35.90 -10.97 -21.69
C LEU A 640 35.79 -10.01 -20.49
N ILE A 641 36.92 -9.47 -19.99
CA ILE A 641 36.88 -8.45 -18.93
C ILE A 641 36.09 -7.22 -19.40
N ARG A 642 36.31 -6.76 -20.65
CA ARG A 642 35.59 -5.62 -21.27
C ARG A 642 34.06 -5.81 -21.39
N GLN A 643 33.55 -7.03 -21.25
CA GLN A 643 32.11 -7.32 -21.29
C GLN A 643 31.43 -7.20 -19.92
N ASN A 644 32.20 -7.07 -18.83
CA ASN A 644 31.69 -6.85 -17.48
C ASN A 644 32.11 -5.44 -17.00
N PRO A 645 31.16 -4.49 -16.81
CA PRO A 645 31.50 -3.09 -16.53
C PRO A 645 32.38 -2.90 -15.28
N ILE A 646 32.03 -3.56 -14.17
CA ILE A 646 32.72 -3.42 -12.88
C ILE A 646 34.13 -4.03 -12.94
N LEU A 647 34.28 -5.22 -13.56
CA LEU A 647 35.59 -5.84 -13.74
C LEU A 647 36.47 -5.03 -14.71
N TRP A 648 35.89 -4.41 -15.74
CA TRP A 648 36.62 -3.55 -16.66
C TRP A 648 37.07 -2.24 -16.00
N GLN A 649 36.21 -1.60 -15.22
CA GLN A 649 36.52 -0.39 -14.46
C GLN A 649 37.65 -0.65 -13.46
N ASN A 650 37.52 -1.70 -12.64
CA ASN A 650 38.53 -2.09 -11.65
C ASN A 650 39.86 -2.51 -12.31
N PHE A 651 39.82 -3.32 -13.40
CA PHE A 651 41.03 -3.70 -14.12
C PHE A 651 41.75 -2.50 -14.76
N SER A 652 40.99 -1.57 -15.32
CA SER A 652 41.53 -0.35 -15.93
C SER A 652 42.23 0.49 -14.85
N ALA A 653 41.54 0.83 -13.75
CA ALA A 653 42.10 1.56 -12.63
C ALA A 653 43.39 0.93 -12.07
N LEU A 654 43.43 -0.39 -11.89
CA LEU A 654 44.64 -1.13 -11.46
C LEU A 654 45.82 -1.02 -12.44
N TYR A 655 45.56 -1.23 -13.73
CA TYR A 655 46.59 -1.18 -14.77
C TYR A 655 47.20 0.22 -14.88
N ASN A 656 46.32 1.20 -14.79
CA ASN A 656 46.56 2.62 -14.90
C ASN A 656 47.38 3.19 -13.75
N TYR A 657 46.96 2.97 -12.50
CA TYR A 657 47.64 3.43 -11.29
C TYR A 657 49.12 2.97 -11.21
N ARG A 658 49.41 1.76 -11.72
CA ARG A 658 50.78 1.21 -11.79
C ARG A 658 51.68 1.92 -12.83
N TYR A 659 51.10 2.50 -13.87
CA TYR A 659 51.83 3.39 -14.79
C TYR A 659 52.05 4.76 -14.16
N GLU A 660 51.07 5.33 -13.43
CA GLU A 660 51.22 6.63 -12.76
C GLU A 660 52.28 6.62 -11.67
N LEU A 661 52.38 5.56 -10.87
CA LEU A 661 53.45 5.43 -9.87
C LEU A 661 54.85 5.50 -10.52
N ILE A 662 55.03 4.85 -11.66
CA ILE A 662 56.28 4.89 -12.44
C ILE A 662 56.49 6.27 -13.04
N TYR A 663 55.44 6.90 -13.59
CA TYR A 663 55.50 8.20 -14.25
C TYR A 663 55.73 9.36 -13.27
N SER A 664 55.05 9.39 -12.13
CA SER A 664 55.20 10.40 -11.07
C SER A 664 56.63 10.42 -10.52
N VAL A 665 57.20 9.24 -10.20
CA VAL A 665 58.59 9.14 -9.74
C VAL A 665 59.57 9.52 -10.85
N ALA A 666 59.31 9.12 -12.10
CA ALA A 666 60.11 9.57 -13.25
C ALA A 666 60.07 11.09 -13.41
N TYR A 667 58.89 11.69 -13.31
CA TYR A 667 58.69 13.13 -13.41
C TYR A 667 59.41 13.89 -12.27
N GLY A 668 59.36 13.37 -11.04
CA GLY A 668 60.14 13.89 -9.91
C GLY A 668 61.65 13.86 -10.18
N TYR A 669 62.20 12.74 -10.65
CA TYR A 669 63.62 12.66 -11.02
C TYR A 669 63.99 13.58 -12.19
N TYR A 670 63.11 13.76 -13.17
CA TYR A 670 63.30 14.63 -14.32
C TYR A 670 63.30 16.12 -13.97
N THR A 671 62.30 16.55 -13.19
CA THR A 671 62.18 17.95 -12.76
C THR A 671 63.33 18.35 -11.83
N ALA A 672 63.77 17.44 -10.95
CA ALA A 672 64.96 17.63 -10.13
C ALA A 672 66.28 17.59 -10.94
N ASN A 673 66.33 16.89 -12.08
CA ASN A 673 67.53 16.73 -12.92
C ASN A 673 67.22 16.98 -14.41
N PRO A 674 67.00 18.23 -14.84
CA PRO A 674 66.69 18.54 -16.24
C PRO A 674 67.76 18.03 -17.20
N GLY A 675 67.39 17.10 -18.09
CA GLY A 675 68.30 16.44 -19.02
C GLY A 675 68.81 15.05 -18.60
N ILE A 676 68.31 14.47 -17.51
CA ILE A 676 68.54 13.06 -17.15
C ILE A 676 68.26 12.13 -18.34
N THR A 677 69.18 11.20 -18.63
CA THR A 677 69.00 10.27 -19.75
C THR A 677 67.94 9.20 -19.43
N TYR A 678 67.35 8.58 -20.45
CA TYR A 678 66.37 7.50 -20.25
C TYR A 678 66.90 6.37 -19.37
N GLU A 679 68.17 5.99 -19.50
CA GLU A 679 68.75 4.90 -18.71
C GLU A 679 69.00 5.32 -17.25
N GLU A 680 69.41 6.56 -17.00
CA GLU A 680 69.57 7.09 -15.64
C GLU A 680 68.20 7.26 -14.95
N LEU A 681 67.20 7.75 -15.69
CA LEU A 681 65.81 7.87 -15.23
C LEU A 681 65.21 6.49 -14.93
N ARG A 682 65.26 5.56 -15.91
CA ARG A 682 64.80 4.17 -15.77
C ARG A 682 65.44 3.52 -14.55
N LYS A 683 66.75 3.71 -14.37
CA LYS A 683 67.48 3.19 -13.22
C LYS A 683 67.02 3.86 -11.92
N ALA A 684 66.91 5.19 -11.85
CA ALA A 684 66.48 5.88 -10.64
C ALA A 684 65.06 5.48 -10.21
N VAL A 685 64.14 5.29 -11.16
CA VAL A 685 62.77 4.81 -10.91
C VAL A 685 62.77 3.33 -10.48
N MET A 686 63.58 2.48 -11.12
CA MET A 686 63.74 1.07 -10.72
C MET A 686 64.39 0.91 -9.34
N ASP A 687 65.40 1.73 -9.02
CA ASP A 687 66.07 1.78 -7.72
C ASP A 687 65.10 2.29 -6.64
N TYR A 688 64.26 3.30 -6.94
CA TYR A 688 63.22 3.81 -6.03
C TYR A 688 62.17 2.73 -5.67
N TYR A 689 61.73 1.95 -6.65
CA TYR A 689 60.77 0.85 -6.44
C TYR A 689 61.43 -0.50 -6.09
N ASN A 690 62.75 -0.55 -5.96
CA ASN A 690 63.52 -1.77 -5.67
C ASN A 690 63.14 -2.95 -6.61
N GLU A 691 63.04 -2.68 -7.92
CA GLU A 691 62.60 -3.63 -8.95
C GLU A 691 63.68 -3.83 -10.04
N SER A 692 63.72 -5.01 -10.64
CA SER A 692 64.69 -5.37 -11.70
C SER A 692 64.03 -5.83 -13.02
N ASN A 693 62.77 -5.48 -13.28
CA ASN A 693 61.97 -6.01 -14.38
C ASN A 693 61.98 -5.07 -15.60
N GLU A 694 62.88 -5.34 -16.55
CA GLU A 694 63.11 -4.48 -17.72
C GLU A 694 61.89 -4.30 -18.63
N LYS A 695 60.89 -5.21 -18.59
CA LYS A 695 59.70 -5.15 -19.46
C LYS A 695 58.78 -3.95 -19.18
N ARG A 696 58.91 -3.26 -18.04
CA ARG A 696 58.08 -2.07 -17.74
C ARG A 696 58.53 -0.81 -18.50
N PHE A 697 59.76 -0.80 -19.00
CA PHE A 697 60.38 0.32 -19.75
C PHE A 697 60.70 -0.11 -21.19
N ASP A 698 59.70 -0.72 -21.84
CA ASP A 698 59.74 -1.18 -23.23
C ASP A 698 60.18 -0.07 -24.20
N PRO A 699 60.82 -0.41 -25.35
CA PRO A 699 61.08 0.51 -26.46
C PRO A 699 59.99 1.55 -26.79
N VAL A 700 58.70 1.23 -26.60
CA VAL A 700 57.60 2.20 -26.76
C VAL A 700 57.66 3.33 -25.74
N VAL A 701 57.92 3.02 -24.46
CA VAL A 701 58.11 4.01 -23.38
C VAL A 701 59.38 4.83 -23.62
N GLN A 702 60.45 4.18 -24.11
CA GLN A 702 61.67 4.84 -24.52
C GLN A 702 61.46 5.81 -25.69
N ALA A 703 60.61 5.45 -26.66
CA ALA A 703 60.26 6.32 -27.79
C ALA A 703 59.46 7.55 -27.33
N ALA A 704 58.49 7.37 -26.43
CA ALA A 704 57.71 8.47 -25.85
C ALA A 704 58.60 9.45 -25.05
N TRP A 705 59.48 8.92 -24.19
CA TRP A 705 60.46 9.73 -23.46
C TRP A 705 61.39 10.52 -24.39
N ASN A 706 61.91 9.88 -25.43
CA ASN A 706 62.78 10.50 -26.42
C ASN A 706 62.05 11.48 -27.36
N ALA A 707 60.72 11.49 -27.38
CA ALA A 707 59.92 12.54 -28.03
C ALA A 707 59.77 13.74 -27.08
N LEU A 708 59.43 13.50 -25.81
CA LEU A 708 59.24 14.53 -24.78
C LEU A 708 60.51 15.36 -24.53
N LEU A 709 61.71 14.76 -24.64
CA LEU A 709 62.99 15.47 -24.58
C LEU A 709 63.33 16.32 -25.83
N LYS A 710 62.57 16.23 -26.92
CA LYS A 710 62.83 16.97 -28.18
C LYS A 710 61.94 18.20 -28.37
N GLY A 711 60.93 18.39 -27.53
CA GLY A 711 59.86 19.37 -27.69
C GLY A 711 58.66 18.75 -28.39
#